data_AF-A0A8S1RBJ1-F1
#
_entry.id   AF-A0A8S1RBJ1-F1
#
_cell.length_a   1.000
_cell.length_b   1.000
_cell.length_c   1.000
_cell.angle_alpha   90.00
_cell.angle_beta   90.00
_cell.angle_gamma   90.00
#
_symmetry.space_group_name_H-M   'P 1'
#
loop_
_entity.id
_entity.type
_entity.pdbx_description
1 polymer ?
#
loop_
_entity_poly.entity_id
_entity_poly.type
_entity_poly.pdbx_seq_one_letter_code
_entity_poly.pdbx_strand_id
1 'polypeptide(L)'
;MKLAQKLLYSSLFLGLILLLQNFEAPESTLDVKQQKEELCTEDLEVSDSERDSAQQILDGLYDSNIRADVTTAVNDQTVGIDLALNLLRYIVPWAVFLIISIFGWIFYCCYCCCDKKCPPSQCCRRDYEHNKLSKMELYVPVGFSLIINLLLFAASIAGLAYAGGVERGMKAARCSLISLFYDIAYGNENTEVSKFPGLSGLATNIDAISKEISDFQKDLKTTFSGKTSQKIKQDKDSIIVENNNMKRGKSNAAIPVQDGGVETYLSSQNFLDYILMSSGDDTKFSTNYNGLASYYKDYLKCTPQPDAFASYYDGMIQTSEELEKQAADISGDSFDTATLDSGSSTIEGFINDINDASTTLYDNTKILEDAGAYASLALNVLFGVGLGLSIVSIASIILIVLLKIYKVRGLLHFTWCIYVILMILCFILALLLHPTSVIFAEVCYYLNSFFTDYEFFQQTKFIDQGDTKDIIGSCFFPGTSKSLFEVMDLASATDPLTNFKQQIKDFQSQFTSFDGQKKDFNDKLDNNLLAVKNCQDGSVFDLEPAARAALDSAFNKFNSFKSNSGCVELATTKCGDGKLPMKSSSDTNSTTFNQKCWHPSYLASSSPSCADQSGLAETAQLKSQYSKQSTNWASALSKEQKIIDSNKATSKTFEDYMGKINTFIGGADTIMQHLDELLNGVDCSFLAESFKNVLDGLCVIFIPGVSRTAILIIIIGVSMFFGSLANCCVGLRSYRISTYGFKDGENQGSKIAPKDPETQGMNQ
;
A
#
# COMPACT_ATOMS: atom_id res chain seq x y z
N MET A 1 14.03 -46.72 -22.56
CA MET A 1 13.02 -46.26 -21.57
C MET A 1 13.61 -45.31 -20.53
N LYS A 2 14.46 -45.73 -19.58
CA LYS A 2 15.06 -44.81 -18.58
C LYS A 2 15.85 -43.62 -19.17
N LEU A 3 16.49 -43.79 -20.33
CA LEU A 3 17.19 -42.71 -21.06
C LEU A 3 16.23 -41.76 -21.80
N ALA A 4 15.15 -42.30 -22.39
CA ALA A 4 14.09 -41.49 -23.02
C ALA A 4 13.27 -40.74 -21.96
N GLN A 5 13.07 -41.36 -20.80
CA GLN A 5 12.50 -40.78 -19.60
C GLN A 5 13.42 -39.64 -19.09
N LYS A 6 14.74 -39.85 -18.99
CA LYS A 6 15.70 -38.77 -18.66
C LYS A 6 15.79 -37.65 -19.71
N LEU A 7 15.65 -37.94 -21.00
CA LEU A 7 15.66 -36.94 -22.09
C LEU A 7 14.34 -36.15 -22.18
N LEU A 8 13.18 -36.79 -21.90
CA LEU A 8 11.90 -36.08 -21.73
C LEU A 8 11.89 -35.26 -20.44
N TYR A 9 12.47 -35.77 -19.35
CA TYR A 9 12.62 -35.02 -18.10
C TYR A 9 13.56 -33.82 -18.27
N SER A 10 14.72 -33.95 -18.92
CA SER A 10 15.70 -32.84 -18.97
C SER A 10 15.41 -31.74 -20.01
N SER A 11 14.43 -31.89 -20.91
CA SER A 11 14.26 -30.97 -22.04
C SER A 11 13.03 -30.06 -21.98
N LEU A 12 11.99 -30.38 -21.20
CA LEU A 12 10.67 -29.81 -21.49
C LEU A 12 9.86 -29.24 -20.33
N PHE A 13 10.15 -29.63 -19.07
CA PHE A 13 9.42 -29.08 -17.92
C PHE A 13 10.30 -28.97 -16.68
N LEU A 14 11.07 -30.02 -16.39
CA LEU A 14 12.24 -29.98 -15.52
C LEU A 14 13.36 -29.11 -16.14
N GLY A 15 13.34 -28.81 -17.45
CA GLY A 15 14.27 -27.85 -18.06
C GLY A 15 14.07 -26.44 -17.48
N LEU A 16 12.85 -25.92 -17.49
CA LEU A 16 12.53 -24.60 -16.92
C LEU A 16 12.60 -24.60 -15.38
N ILE A 17 12.07 -25.66 -14.74
CA ILE A 17 12.03 -25.77 -13.27
C ILE A 17 13.39 -26.15 -12.66
N LEU A 18 14.22 -27.01 -13.31
CA LEU A 18 15.60 -27.28 -12.87
C LEU A 18 16.62 -26.29 -13.42
N LEU A 19 16.36 -25.54 -14.51
CA LEU A 19 17.17 -24.35 -14.78
C LEU A 19 17.04 -23.39 -13.61
N LEU A 20 15.82 -23.18 -13.10
CA LEU A 20 15.57 -22.35 -11.91
C LEU A 20 16.05 -22.98 -10.58
N GLN A 21 16.16 -24.32 -10.47
CA GLN A 21 16.50 -24.99 -9.20
C GLN A 21 17.90 -25.63 -9.10
N ASN A 22 18.66 -25.79 -10.20
CA ASN A 22 19.89 -26.63 -10.20
C ASN A 22 21.14 -25.99 -10.82
N PHE A 23 21.13 -24.70 -11.14
CA PHE A 23 22.37 -23.98 -11.43
C PHE A 23 22.81 -23.21 -10.17
N GLU A 24 23.88 -23.70 -9.53
CA GLU A 24 24.71 -22.85 -8.67
C GLU A 24 25.29 -21.76 -9.59
N ALA A 25 24.62 -20.61 -9.64
CA ALA A 25 25.08 -19.48 -10.41
C ALA A 25 26.37 -18.92 -9.75
N PRO A 26 27.38 -18.51 -10.54
CA PRO A 26 28.48 -17.74 -10.00
C PRO A 26 27.93 -16.44 -9.39
N GLU A 27 28.40 -16.05 -8.20
CA GLU A 27 27.95 -14.87 -7.44
C GLU A 27 27.94 -13.60 -8.30
N SER A 28 26.83 -13.35 -8.99
CA SER A 28 26.48 -12.09 -9.60
C SER A 28 25.88 -11.21 -8.51
N THR A 29 26.49 -10.08 -8.20
CA THR A 29 25.98 -9.14 -7.17
C THR A 29 25.16 -7.99 -7.79
N LEU A 30 24.65 -8.17 -9.01
CA LEU A 30 23.90 -7.13 -9.71
C LEU A 30 22.49 -7.02 -9.13
N ASP A 31 22.20 -5.89 -8.49
CA ASP A 31 20.87 -5.55 -8.00
C ASP A 31 19.85 -5.53 -9.16
N VAL A 32 18.61 -5.98 -8.90
CA VAL A 32 17.49 -6.08 -9.85
C VAL A 32 17.23 -4.75 -10.55
N LYS A 33 17.46 -3.63 -9.85
CA LYS A 33 17.40 -2.30 -10.44
C LYS A 33 18.38 -2.10 -11.59
N GLN A 34 19.65 -2.48 -11.40
CA GLN A 34 20.67 -2.41 -12.46
C GLN A 34 20.33 -3.38 -13.59
N GLN A 35 19.83 -4.57 -13.27
CA GLN A 35 19.41 -5.55 -14.27
C GLN A 35 18.30 -4.99 -15.18
N LYS A 36 17.28 -4.33 -14.63
CA LYS A 36 16.21 -3.68 -15.40
C LYS A 36 16.77 -2.57 -16.29
N GLU A 37 17.60 -1.67 -15.75
CA GLU A 37 18.18 -0.55 -16.50
C GLU A 37 19.08 -1.01 -17.67
N GLU A 38 19.83 -2.10 -17.49
CA GLU A 38 20.72 -2.63 -18.54
C GLU A 38 19.98 -3.42 -19.63
N LEU A 39 18.90 -4.13 -19.28
CA LEU A 39 18.27 -5.11 -20.18
C LEU A 39 16.94 -4.66 -20.79
N CYS A 40 16.20 -3.81 -20.09
CA CYS A 40 14.86 -3.39 -20.48
C CYS A 40 14.89 -1.95 -21.02
N THR A 41 15.59 -1.76 -22.14
CA THR A 41 15.67 -0.44 -22.79
C THR A 41 14.42 -0.11 -23.61
N GLU A 42 13.62 -1.12 -23.97
CA GLU A 42 12.38 -0.96 -24.72
C GLU A 42 11.27 -1.72 -24.00
N ASP A 43 10.18 -1.02 -23.66
CA ASP A 43 8.98 -1.64 -23.14
C ASP A 43 8.36 -2.55 -24.22
N LEU A 44 7.87 -3.71 -23.79
CA LEU A 44 7.27 -4.66 -24.71
C LEU A 44 5.87 -4.19 -25.11
N GLU A 45 5.77 -3.50 -26.24
CA GLU A 45 4.48 -3.18 -26.84
C GLU A 45 4.01 -4.32 -27.75
N VAL A 46 3.05 -5.12 -27.26
CA VAL A 46 2.39 -6.15 -28.05
C VAL A 46 1.07 -5.62 -28.59
N SER A 47 0.93 -5.58 -29.91
CA SER A 47 -0.31 -5.14 -30.55
C SER A 47 -1.42 -6.19 -30.40
N ASP A 48 -2.68 -5.76 -30.36
CA ASP A 48 -3.82 -6.69 -30.30
C ASP A 48 -3.84 -7.65 -31.51
N SER A 49 -3.35 -7.20 -32.67
CA SER A 49 -3.21 -8.06 -33.85
C SER A 49 -2.20 -9.19 -33.67
N GLU A 50 -1.14 -8.96 -32.89
CA GLU A 50 -0.16 -10.00 -32.54
C GLU A 50 -0.74 -10.97 -31.53
N ARG A 51 -1.49 -10.47 -30.53
CA ARG A 51 -2.22 -11.32 -29.57
C ARG A 51 -3.21 -12.24 -30.28
N ASP A 52 -4.02 -11.70 -31.18
CA ASP A 52 -4.99 -12.47 -31.97
C ASP A 52 -4.29 -13.53 -32.83
N SER A 53 -3.18 -13.16 -33.49
CA SER A 53 -2.41 -14.08 -34.32
C SER A 53 -1.75 -15.19 -33.50
N ALA A 54 -1.25 -14.87 -32.31
CA ALA A 54 -0.69 -15.85 -31.39
C ALA A 54 -1.78 -16.79 -30.86
N GLN A 55 -2.94 -16.26 -30.48
CA GLN A 55 -4.07 -17.04 -29.99
C GLN A 55 -4.53 -18.06 -31.03
N GLN A 56 -4.63 -17.68 -32.31
CA GLN A 56 -4.95 -18.63 -33.38
C GLN A 56 -3.93 -19.76 -33.52
N ILE A 57 -2.65 -19.48 -33.28
CA ILE A 57 -1.59 -20.51 -33.31
C ILE A 57 -1.70 -21.41 -32.09
N LEU A 58 -1.92 -20.84 -30.90
CA LEU A 58 -2.12 -21.58 -29.67
C LEU A 58 -3.35 -22.51 -29.79
N ASP A 59 -4.47 -21.99 -30.32
CA ASP A 59 -5.71 -22.75 -30.51
C ASP A 59 -5.51 -23.92 -31.50
N GLY A 60 -4.63 -23.74 -32.50
CA GLY A 60 -4.26 -24.79 -33.44
C GLY A 60 -3.30 -25.85 -32.86
N LEU A 61 -2.55 -25.51 -31.81
CA LEU A 61 -1.66 -26.44 -31.09
C LEU A 61 -2.37 -27.12 -29.91
N TYR A 62 -3.49 -26.56 -29.46
CA TYR A 62 -4.27 -27.02 -28.31
C TYR A 62 -4.76 -28.46 -28.48
N ASP A 63 -4.46 -29.31 -27.50
CA ASP A 63 -5.02 -30.66 -27.38
C ASP A 63 -5.55 -30.87 -25.96
N SER A 64 -6.87 -30.97 -25.84
CA SER A 64 -7.57 -31.19 -24.56
C SER A 64 -7.04 -32.37 -23.73
N ASN A 65 -6.48 -33.42 -24.37
CA ASN A 65 -5.89 -34.54 -23.64
C ASN A 65 -4.55 -34.16 -23.00
N ILE A 66 -3.73 -33.38 -23.72
CA ILE A 66 -2.45 -32.88 -23.20
C ILE A 66 -2.70 -31.86 -22.09
N ARG A 67 -3.73 -31.00 -22.22
CA ARG A 67 -4.10 -30.06 -21.16
C ARG A 67 -4.41 -30.76 -19.84
N ALA A 68 -5.22 -31.81 -19.89
CA ALA A 68 -5.56 -32.60 -18.70
C ALA A 68 -4.28 -33.18 -18.06
N ASP A 69 -3.40 -33.76 -18.87
CA ASP A 69 -2.13 -34.33 -18.42
C ASP A 69 -1.18 -33.27 -17.84
N VAL A 70 -1.09 -32.08 -18.45
CA VAL A 70 -0.29 -30.94 -17.95
C VAL A 70 -0.86 -30.44 -16.63
N THR A 71 -2.18 -30.27 -16.54
CA THR A 71 -2.86 -29.85 -15.31
C THR A 71 -2.64 -30.85 -14.18
N THR A 72 -2.73 -32.15 -14.46
CA THR A 72 -2.41 -33.20 -13.49
C THR A 72 -0.92 -33.19 -13.13
N ALA A 73 -0.02 -33.07 -14.10
CA ALA A 73 1.43 -33.04 -13.84
C ALA A 73 1.85 -31.83 -12.97
N VAL A 74 1.21 -30.67 -13.17
CA VAL A 74 1.46 -29.47 -12.36
C VAL A 74 0.90 -29.63 -10.94
N ASN A 75 -0.32 -30.16 -10.79
CA ASN A 75 -0.97 -30.28 -9.48
C ASN A 75 -0.44 -31.45 -8.63
N ASP A 76 -0.11 -32.58 -9.25
CA ASP A 76 0.28 -33.81 -8.53
C ASP A 76 1.80 -34.07 -8.57
N GLN A 77 2.59 -33.12 -9.13
CA GLN A 77 4.05 -33.18 -9.30
C GLN A 77 4.57 -34.50 -9.94
N THR A 78 3.70 -35.27 -10.56
CA THR A 78 4.00 -36.54 -11.19
C THR A 78 3.65 -36.44 -12.66
N VAL A 79 4.68 -36.45 -13.50
CA VAL A 79 4.48 -36.51 -14.96
C VAL A 79 3.99 -37.90 -15.30
N GLY A 80 2.70 -37.99 -15.64
CA GLY A 80 2.06 -39.24 -16.04
C GLY A 80 2.69 -39.84 -17.30
N ILE A 81 2.63 -41.18 -17.40
CA ILE A 81 2.95 -41.91 -18.64
C ILE A 81 2.09 -41.39 -19.81
N ASP A 82 0.90 -40.87 -19.51
CA ASP A 82 -0.06 -40.36 -20.48
C ASP A 82 0.45 -39.13 -21.24
N LEU A 83 1.12 -38.17 -20.55
CA LEU A 83 1.74 -37.02 -21.21
C LEU A 83 2.78 -37.48 -22.25
N ALA A 84 3.64 -38.44 -21.86
CA ALA A 84 4.66 -38.98 -22.76
C ALA A 84 4.06 -39.73 -23.97
N LEU A 85 2.95 -40.46 -23.75
CA LEU A 85 2.23 -41.15 -24.84
C LEU A 85 1.55 -40.17 -25.79
N ASN A 86 0.99 -39.07 -25.28
CA ASN A 86 0.36 -38.05 -26.11
C ASN A 86 1.40 -37.28 -26.93
N LEU A 87 2.56 -36.93 -26.35
CA LEU A 87 3.67 -36.32 -27.08
C LEU A 87 4.24 -37.21 -28.19
N LEU A 88 4.18 -38.54 -28.00
CA LEU A 88 4.66 -39.50 -28.98
C LEU A 88 3.94 -39.35 -30.33
N ARG A 89 2.68 -38.88 -30.36
CA ARG A 89 1.93 -38.60 -31.59
C ARG A 89 2.60 -37.55 -32.47
N TYR A 90 3.26 -36.56 -31.86
CA TYR A 90 3.99 -35.50 -32.56
C TYR A 90 5.41 -35.92 -32.93
N ILE A 91 6.00 -36.89 -32.23
CA ILE A 91 7.37 -37.37 -32.47
C ILE A 91 7.41 -38.44 -33.57
N VAL A 92 6.45 -39.36 -33.58
CA VAL A 92 6.46 -40.54 -34.46
C VAL A 92 6.57 -40.20 -35.94
N PRO A 93 5.82 -39.25 -36.53
CA PRO A 93 5.92 -38.94 -37.95
C PRO A 93 7.35 -38.55 -38.35
N TRP A 94 8.00 -37.69 -37.55
CA TRP A 94 9.34 -37.19 -37.83
C TRP A 94 10.40 -38.27 -37.61
N ALA A 95 10.24 -39.10 -36.59
CA ALA A 95 11.11 -40.25 -36.37
C ALA A 95 11.06 -41.25 -37.54
N VAL A 96 9.86 -41.51 -38.09
CA VAL A 96 9.68 -42.38 -39.27
C VAL A 96 10.40 -41.78 -40.48
N PHE A 97 10.22 -40.49 -40.76
CA PHE A 97 10.93 -39.81 -41.85
C PHE A 97 12.44 -39.83 -41.68
N LEU A 98 12.95 -39.62 -40.46
CA LEU A 98 14.38 -39.71 -40.14
C LEU A 98 14.93 -41.11 -40.40
N ILE A 99 14.22 -42.16 -39.98
CA ILE A 99 14.64 -43.55 -40.20
C ILE A 99 14.66 -43.89 -41.68
N ILE A 100 13.56 -43.59 -42.41
CA ILE A 100 13.46 -43.83 -43.86
C ILE A 100 14.58 -43.10 -44.61
N SER A 101 14.88 -41.87 -44.20
CA SER A 101 15.94 -41.04 -44.74
C SER A 101 17.33 -41.66 -44.59
N ILE A 102 17.67 -42.13 -43.39
CA ILE A 102 18.96 -42.77 -43.10
C ILE A 102 19.11 -44.06 -43.92
N PHE A 103 18.07 -44.92 -43.91
CA PHE A 103 18.11 -46.15 -44.70
C PHE A 103 18.19 -45.87 -46.20
N GLY A 104 17.39 -44.93 -46.70
CA GLY A 104 17.42 -44.51 -48.11
C GLY A 104 18.80 -44.03 -48.55
N TRP A 105 19.47 -43.26 -47.69
CA TRP A 105 20.85 -42.82 -47.94
C TRP A 105 21.85 -43.98 -47.95
N ILE A 106 21.78 -44.91 -46.98
CA ILE A 106 22.66 -46.09 -46.94
C ILE A 106 22.47 -46.94 -48.20
N PHE A 107 21.22 -47.28 -48.57
CA PHE A 107 20.92 -48.06 -49.77
C PHE A 107 21.46 -47.37 -51.03
N TYR A 108 21.34 -46.06 -51.11
CA TYR A 108 21.85 -45.30 -52.23
C TYR A 108 23.38 -45.25 -52.27
N CYS A 109 24.04 -44.98 -51.14
CA CYS A 109 25.51 -45.01 -51.06
C CYS A 109 26.04 -46.39 -51.48
N CYS A 110 25.37 -47.48 -51.07
CA CYS A 110 25.67 -48.81 -51.55
C CYS A 110 25.45 -48.94 -53.06
N TYR A 111 24.33 -48.45 -53.61
CA TYR A 111 24.07 -48.51 -55.05
C TYR A 111 25.10 -47.74 -55.89
N CYS A 112 25.46 -46.51 -55.49
CA CYS A 112 26.38 -45.66 -56.25
C CYS A 112 27.86 -45.99 -56.06
N CYS A 113 28.29 -46.39 -54.85
CA CYS A 113 29.69 -46.76 -54.62
C CYS A 113 30.02 -48.15 -55.19
N CYS A 114 29.01 -49.02 -55.35
CA CYS A 114 29.22 -50.38 -55.83
C CYS A 114 29.02 -50.56 -57.36
N ASP A 115 28.69 -49.52 -58.11
CA ASP A 115 28.38 -49.56 -59.57
C ASP A 115 29.54 -50.11 -60.45
N LYS A 116 30.76 -50.20 -59.92
CA LYS A 116 31.91 -50.82 -60.62
C LYS A 116 32.17 -52.29 -60.28
N LYS A 117 31.60 -52.85 -59.21
CA LYS A 117 31.94 -54.21 -58.73
C LYS A 117 30.77 -55.03 -58.17
N CYS A 118 29.64 -54.44 -57.82
CA CYS A 118 28.46 -55.23 -57.49
C CYS A 118 27.84 -55.75 -58.79
N PRO A 119 27.60 -57.06 -58.92
CA PRO A 119 26.79 -57.57 -59.99
C PRO A 119 25.43 -56.87 -59.86
N PRO A 120 24.97 -56.09 -60.87
CA PRO A 120 23.64 -55.54 -60.82
C PRO A 120 22.70 -56.73 -60.67
N SER A 121 21.85 -56.73 -59.64
CA SER A 121 20.79 -57.71 -59.54
C SER A 121 20.07 -57.69 -60.90
N GLN A 122 19.83 -58.87 -61.50
CA GLN A 122 19.27 -58.97 -62.85
C GLN A 122 17.95 -58.18 -63.00
N CYS A 123 17.28 -57.87 -61.90
CA CYS A 123 16.09 -57.03 -61.81
C CYS A 123 16.28 -55.55 -62.23
N CYS A 124 17.50 -55.00 -62.19
CA CYS A 124 17.78 -53.59 -62.52
C CYS A 124 18.54 -53.38 -63.84
N ARG A 125 18.89 -54.46 -64.56
CA ARG A 125 19.49 -54.39 -65.90
C ARG A 125 18.40 -54.13 -66.95
N ARG A 126 18.07 -52.86 -67.18
CA ARG A 126 17.41 -52.45 -68.43
C ARG A 126 18.47 -52.52 -69.53
N ASP A 127 18.16 -53.21 -70.62
CA ASP A 127 19.01 -53.23 -71.80
C ASP A 127 18.95 -51.87 -72.49
N TYR A 128 19.89 -50.99 -72.15
CA TYR A 128 19.92 -49.60 -72.63
C TYR A 128 20.37 -49.50 -74.09
N GLU A 129 20.95 -50.57 -74.65
CA GLU A 129 21.25 -50.63 -76.08
C GLU A 129 19.98 -50.81 -76.90
N HIS A 130 18.94 -51.45 -76.33
CA HIS A 130 17.68 -51.74 -77.02
C HIS A 130 16.50 -50.85 -76.59
N ASN A 131 16.52 -50.31 -75.37
CA ASN A 131 15.44 -49.47 -74.82
C ASN A 131 15.93 -48.09 -74.36
N LYS A 132 16.26 -47.23 -75.35
CA LYS A 132 16.59 -45.81 -75.13
C LYS A 132 15.53 -45.09 -74.29
N LEU A 133 15.96 -44.12 -73.47
CA LEU A 133 15.05 -43.37 -72.59
C LEU A 133 14.09 -42.47 -73.36
N SER A 134 12.83 -42.41 -72.90
CA SER A 134 11.84 -41.45 -73.37
C SER A 134 12.09 -40.07 -72.77
N LYS A 135 11.79 -39.01 -73.53
CA LYS A 135 11.81 -37.62 -73.03
C LYS A 135 10.97 -37.43 -71.78
N MET A 136 9.81 -38.09 -71.70
CA MET A 136 8.94 -38.03 -70.51
C MET A 136 9.61 -38.63 -69.27
N GLU A 137 10.48 -39.63 -69.45
CA GLU A 137 11.28 -40.15 -68.35
C GLU A 137 12.28 -39.09 -67.85
N LEU A 138 12.74 -38.10 -68.62
CA LEU A 138 13.54 -37.01 -68.05
C LEU A 138 12.67 -35.87 -67.47
N TYR A 139 11.63 -35.45 -68.18
CA TYR A 139 10.87 -34.24 -67.84
C TYR A 139 10.05 -34.38 -66.55
N VAL A 140 9.51 -35.56 -66.24
CA VAL A 140 8.73 -35.77 -65.01
C VAL A 140 9.56 -35.52 -63.73
N PRO A 141 10.72 -36.19 -63.52
CA PRO A 141 11.53 -35.93 -62.33
C PRO A 141 12.15 -34.53 -62.31
N VAL A 142 12.39 -33.93 -63.49
CA VAL A 142 12.82 -32.53 -63.60
C VAL A 142 11.74 -31.58 -63.09
N GLY A 143 10.50 -31.73 -63.56
CA GLY A 143 9.37 -30.88 -63.14
C GLY A 143 9.10 -31.03 -61.64
N PHE A 144 9.09 -32.27 -61.14
CA PHE A 144 8.95 -32.54 -59.71
C PHE A 144 10.09 -31.93 -58.90
N SER A 145 11.35 -32.08 -59.35
CA SER A 145 12.49 -31.46 -58.67
C SER A 145 12.39 -29.95 -58.62
N LEU A 146 11.97 -29.31 -59.72
CA LEU A 146 11.84 -27.86 -59.80
C LEU A 146 10.77 -27.34 -58.81
N ILE A 147 9.63 -28.00 -58.72
CA ILE A 147 8.56 -27.64 -57.76
C ILE A 147 9.07 -27.75 -56.32
N ILE A 148 9.72 -28.85 -55.97
CA ILE A 148 10.22 -29.07 -54.60
C ILE A 148 11.34 -28.09 -54.24
N ASN A 149 12.24 -27.77 -55.17
CA ASN A 149 13.28 -26.77 -54.93
C ASN A 149 12.71 -25.34 -54.80
N LEU A 150 11.63 -25.01 -55.51
CA LEU A 150 10.93 -23.74 -55.32
C LEU A 150 10.22 -23.66 -53.96
N LEU A 151 9.65 -24.77 -53.49
CA LEU A 151 9.08 -24.85 -52.15
C LEU A 151 10.17 -24.67 -51.08
N LEU A 152 11.32 -25.34 -51.25
CA LEU A 152 12.49 -25.16 -50.38
C LEU A 152 12.98 -23.71 -50.38
N PHE A 153 13.06 -23.08 -51.55
CA PHE A 153 13.45 -21.67 -51.70
C PHE A 153 12.50 -20.75 -50.93
N ALA A 154 11.19 -20.89 -51.12
CA ALA A 154 10.18 -20.08 -50.45
C ALA A 154 10.18 -20.29 -48.93
N ALA A 155 10.26 -21.55 -48.48
CA ALA A 155 10.32 -21.89 -47.06
C ALA A 155 11.60 -21.37 -46.39
N SER A 156 12.74 -21.39 -47.08
CA SER A 156 14.00 -20.81 -46.59
C SER A 156 13.91 -19.28 -46.44
N ILE A 157 13.26 -18.56 -47.35
CA ILE A 157 13.04 -17.11 -47.21
C ILE A 157 12.14 -16.81 -46.01
N ALA A 158 11.03 -17.53 -45.89
CA ALA A 158 10.15 -17.41 -44.74
C ALA A 158 10.89 -17.73 -43.43
N GLY A 159 11.70 -18.79 -43.41
CA GLY A 159 12.52 -19.18 -42.27
C GLY A 159 13.46 -18.08 -41.83
N LEU A 160 14.19 -17.45 -42.76
CA LEU A 160 15.07 -16.32 -42.47
C LEU A 160 14.30 -15.12 -41.88
N ALA A 161 13.09 -14.85 -42.36
CA ALA A 161 12.27 -13.76 -41.84
C ALA A 161 11.78 -14.02 -40.40
N TYR A 162 11.55 -15.29 -40.02
CA TYR A 162 11.01 -15.66 -38.71
C TYR A 162 12.04 -16.10 -37.67
N ALA A 163 13.28 -16.45 -38.07
CA ALA A 163 14.31 -16.94 -37.15
C ALA A 163 14.62 -15.95 -36.00
N GLY A 164 14.62 -14.65 -36.28
CA GLY A 164 14.82 -13.61 -35.26
C GLY A 164 13.65 -13.45 -34.28
N GLY A 165 12.50 -14.08 -34.53
CA GLY A 165 11.36 -14.08 -33.60
C GLY A 165 11.65 -14.85 -32.32
N VAL A 166 12.43 -15.93 -32.38
CA VAL A 166 12.79 -16.73 -31.20
C VAL A 166 13.66 -15.92 -30.24
N GLU A 167 14.71 -15.28 -30.76
CA GLU A 167 15.59 -14.41 -29.96
C GLU A 167 14.83 -13.24 -29.34
N ARG A 168 14.00 -12.54 -30.13
CA ARG A 168 13.18 -11.43 -29.61
C ARG A 168 12.21 -11.88 -28.53
N GLY A 169 11.54 -13.02 -28.71
CA GLY A 169 10.61 -13.57 -27.71
C GLY A 169 11.30 -13.92 -26.39
N MET A 170 12.52 -14.45 -26.45
CA MET A 170 13.30 -14.75 -25.25
C MET A 170 13.76 -13.48 -24.51
N LYS A 171 14.24 -12.48 -25.25
CA LYS A 171 14.59 -11.16 -24.70
C LYS A 171 13.38 -10.48 -24.05
N ALA A 172 12.24 -10.51 -24.72
CA ALA A 172 10.97 -9.99 -24.22
C ALA A 172 10.54 -10.69 -22.93
N ALA A 173 10.47 -12.03 -22.93
CA ALA A 173 10.09 -12.81 -21.75
C ALA A 173 11.04 -12.57 -20.56
N ARG A 174 12.36 -12.49 -20.83
CA ARG A 174 13.38 -12.17 -19.82
C ARG A 174 13.15 -10.78 -19.23
N CYS A 175 12.99 -9.77 -20.07
CA CYS A 175 12.78 -8.40 -19.63
C CYS A 175 11.49 -8.27 -18.82
N SER A 176 10.36 -8.81 -19.30
CA SER A 176 9.09 -8.77 -18.55
C SER A 176 9.19 -9.43 -17.17
N LEU A 177 9.97 -10.51 -17.07
CA LEU A 177 10.16 -11.23 -15.80
C LEU A 177 11.05 -10.46 -14.82
N ILE A 178 12.13 -9.82 -15.30
CA ILE A 178 12.96 -8.92 -14.48
C ILE A 178 12.15 -7.69 -14.05
N SER A 179 11.35 -7.12 -14.96
CA SER A 179 10.44 -6.02 -14.64
C SER A 179 9.42 -6.42 -13.58
N LEU A 180 8.88 -7.64 -13.61
CA LEU A 180 8.01 -8.15 -12.54
C LEU A 180 8.71 -8.14 -11.17
N PHE A 181 9.93 -8.69 -11.05
CA PHE A 181 10.66 -8.67 -9.78
C PHE A 181 11.00 -7.25 -9.33
N TYR A 182 11.38 -6.39 -10.28
CA TYR A 182 11.63 -4.98 -10.00
C TYR A 182 10.38 -4.29 -9.45
N ASP A 183 9.23 -4.47 -10.11
CA ASP A 183 7.99 -3.81 -9.74
C ASP A 183 7.51 -4.31 -8.35
N ILE A 184 7.73 -5.59 -8.03
CA ILE A 184 7.49 -6.14 -6.69
C ILE A 184 8.42 -5.49 -5.66
N ALA A 185 9.73 -5.43 -5.92
CA ALA A 185 10.70 -4.93 -4.95
C ALA A 185 10.63 -3.41 -4.74
N TYR A 186 10.53 -2.64 -5.83
CA TYR A 186 10.71 -1.18 -5.86
C TYR A 186 9.48 -0.39 -6.29
N GLY A 187 8.43 -1.08 -6.75
CA GLY A 187 7.19 -0.44 -7.17
C GLY A 187 7.16 -0.08 -8.65
N ASN A 188 5.99 0.34 -9.09
CA ASN A 188 5.74 0.83 -10.46
C ASN A 188 5.17 2.24 -10.39
N GLU A 189 5.99 3.24 -10.69
CA GLU A 189 5.57 4.65 -10.69
C GLU A 189 4.80 5.06 -11.95
N ASN A 190 4.82 4.23 -13.00
CA ASN A 190 4.40 4.62 -14.35
C ASN A 190 2.92 4.30 -14.64
N THR A 191 2.23 3.56 -13.78
CA THR A 191 0.81 3.23 -13.98
C THR A 191 -0.09 4.27 -13.31
N GLU A 192 -0.92 4.95 -14.10
CA GLU A 192 -1.93 5.89 -13.59
C GLU A 192 -3.00 5.20 -12.72
N VAL A 193 -3.11 3.88 -12.82
CA VAL A 193 -4.21 3.08 -12.26
C VAL A 193 -3.95 2.61 -10.82
N SER A 194 -2.69 2.34 -10.43
CA SER A 194 -2.35 1.97 -9.04
C SER A 194 -0.85 2.21 -8.76
N LYS A 195 -0.54 3.18 -7.90
CA LYS A 195 0.85 3.44 -7.48
C LYS A 195 1.25 2.46 -6.39
N PHE A 196 1.69 1.27 -6.77
CA PHE A 196 2.31 0.34 -5.83
C PHE A 196 3.73 0.85 -5.49
N PRO A 197 4.03 1.16 -4.23
CA PRO A 197 5.32 1.74 -3.82
C PRO A 197 6.46 0.72 -3.74
N GLY A 198 6.19 -0.55 -4.03
CA GLY A 198 7.17 -1.63 -3.86
C GLY A 198 7.24 -2.12 -2.41
N LEU A 199 7.79 -3.32 -2.23
CA LEU A 199 8.12 -3.84 -0.91
C LEU A 199 9.09 -2.92 -0.16
N SER A 200 10.04 -2.29 -0.85
CA SER A 200 10.98 -1.33 -0.27
C SER A 200 10.25 -0.08 0.25
N GLY A 201 9.27 0.43 -0.51
CA GLY A 201 8.42 1.53 -0.07
C GLY A 201 7.53 1.14 1.11
N LEU A 202 6.98 -0.08 1.10
CA LEU A 202 6.20 -0.62 2.22
C LEU A 202 7.03 -0.75 3.50
N ALA A 203 8.25 -1.29 3.43
CA ALA A 203 9.17 -1.38 4.57
C ALA A 203 9.49 0.02 5.13
N THR A 204 9.79 0.98 4.25
CA THR A 204 10.05 2.38 4.64
C THR A 204 8.84 2.99 5.36
N ASN A 205 7.62 2.73 4.88
CA ASN A 205 6.40 3.21 5.52
C ASN A 205 6.15 2.54 6.88
N ILE A 206 6.42 1.24 7.00
CA ILE A 206 6.30 0.52 8.29
C ILE A 206 7.32 1.05 9.30
N ASP A 207 8.56 1.29 8.89
CA ASP A 207 9.59 1.89 9.76
C ASP A 207 9.19 3.30 10.22
N ALA A 208 8.63 4.10 9.31
CA ALA A 208 8.11 5.42 9.65
C ALA A 208 6.96 5.32 10.67
N ILE A 209 6.00 4.41 10.47
CA ILE A 209 4.90 4.15 11.40
C ILE A 209 5.43 3.67 12.76
N SER A 210 6.37 2.72 12.79
CA SER A 210 6.97 2.20 14.02
C SER A 210 7.64 3.32 14.82
N LYS A 211 8.40 4.18 14.13
CA LYS A 211 9.05 5.34 14.74
C LYS A 211 8.06 6.36 15.28
N GLU A 212 7.04 6.73 14.50
CA GLU A 212 6.00 7.68 14.92
C GLU A 212 5.19 7.14 16.12
N ILE A 213 4.87 5.84 16.14
CA ILE A 213 4.24 5.19 17.29
C ILE A 213 5.15 5.22 18.52
N SER A 214 6.44 4.92 18.36
CA SER A 214 7.41 4.93 19.47
C SER A 214 7.58 6.33 20.06
N ASP A 215 7.72 7.36 19.21
CA ASP A 215 7.79 8.75 19.62
C ASP A 215 6.48 9.19 20.31
N PHE A 216 5.33 8.78 19.76
CA PHE A 216 4.02 9.02 20.36
C PHE A 216 3.87 8.36 21.75
N GLN A 217 4.24 7.09 21.90
CA GLN A 217 4.22 6.38 23.19
C GLN A 217 5.13 7.05 24.23
N LYS A 218 6.31 7.50 23.80
CA LYS A 218 7.26 8.22 24.66
C LYS A 218 6.70 9.57 25.12
N ASP A 219 6.03 10.30 24.24
CA ASP A 219 5.42 11.58 24.57
C ASP A 219 4.19 11.41 25.47
N LEU A 220 3.37 10.38 25.25
CA LEU A 220 2.30 9.98 26.17
C LEU A 220 2.87 9.68 27.56
N LYS A 221 3.88 8.81 27.64
CA LYS A 221 4.53 8.44 28.91
C LYS A 221 5.08 9.66 29.63
N THR A 222 5.76 10.55 28.90
CA THR A 222 6.32 11.78 29.46
C THR A 222 5.22 12.70 29.98
N THR A 223 4.13 12.89 29.23
CA THR A 223 3.05 13.80 29.58
C THR A 223 2.17 13.29 30.73
N PHE A 224 1.89 11.99 30.77
CA PHE A 224 1.01 11.39 31.78
C PHE A 224 1.75 10.83 33.01
N SER A 225 3.08 10.68 32.98
CA SER A 225 3.88 10.26 34.15
C SER A 225 3.73 11.18 35.36
N GLY A 226 3.43 12.46 35.14
CA GLY A 226 3.25 13.46 36.19
C GLY A 226 1.98 13.30 37.03
N LYS A 227 1.05 12.40 36.64
CA LYS A 227 -0.27 12.22 37.26
C LYS A 227 -0.97 13.55 37.49
N THR A 228 -1.12 14.32 36.43
CA THR A 228 -1.68 15.67 36.48
C THR A 228 -3.09 15.64 37.06
N SER A 229 -3.88 14.58 36.77
CA SER A 229 -5.18 14.33 37.40
C SER A 229 -5.11 14.28 38.93
N GLN A 230 -4.11 13.60 39.50
CA GLN A 230 -3.93 13.49 40.94
C GLN A 230 -3.53 14.82 41.57
N LYS A 231 -2.68 15.60 40.89
CA LYS A 231 -2.34 16.94 41.35
C LYS A 231 -3.58 17.85 41.38
N ILE A 232 -4.37 17.86 40.30
CA ILE A 232 -5.63 18.62 40.23
C ILE A 232 -6.60 18.16 41.33
N LYS A 233 -6.70 16.85 41.59
CA LYS A 233 -7.52 16.29 42.68
C LYS A 233 -7.04 16.75 44.06
N GLN A 234 -5.74 16.74 44.31
CA GLN A 234 -5.15 17.26 45.56
C GLN A 234 -5.41 18.77 45.71
N ASP A 235 -5.24 19.54 44.64
CA ASP A 235 -5.51 20.98 44.62
C ASP A 235 -7.00 21.25 44.88
N LYS A 236 -7.90 20.49 44.24
CA LYS A 236 -9.36 20.52 44.50
C LYS A 236 -9.66 20.25 45.97
N ASP A 237 -9.13 19.17 46.53
CA ASP A 237 -9.41 18.78 47.92
C ASP A 237 -8.87 19.84 48.90
N SER A 238 -7.70 20.41 48.60
CA SER A 238 -7.14 21.54 49.36
C SER A 238 -8.04 22.77 49.32
N ILE A 239 -8.55 23.15 48.14
CA ILE A 239 -9.49 24.26 47.97
C ILE A 239 -10.81 23.98 48.71
N ILE A 240 -11.34 22.77 48.64
CA ILE A 240 -12.56 22.36 49.35
C ILE A 240 -12.34 22.44 50.86
N VAL A 241 -11.20 21.97 51.38
CA VAL A 241 -10.87 22.05 52.81
C VAL A 241 -10.71 23.50 53.25
N GLU A 242 -10.00 24.32 52.48
CA GLU A 242 -9.83 25.75 52.75
C GLU A 242 -11.19 26.48 52.77
N ASN A 243 -12.04 26.20 51.77
CA ASN A 243 -13.39 26.75 51.69
C ASN A 243 -14.29 26.25 52.84
N ASN A 244 -14.23 24.97 53.18
CA ASN A 244 -14.98 24.39 54.30
C ASN A 244 -14.55 24.94 55.66
N ASN A 245 -13.27 25.29 55.82
CA ASN A 245 -12.77 25.96 57.03
C ASN A 245 -13.33 27.37 57.21
N MET A 246 -13.91 27.96 56.16
CA MET A 246 -14.64 29.22 56.24
C MET A 246 -16.10 29.03 56.66
N LYS A 247 -16.67 27.81 56.67
CA LYS A 247 -18.07 27.54 57.07
C LYS A 247 -18.37 28.02 58.50
N ARG A 248 -19.64 28.37 58.74
CA ARG A 248 -20.18 28.82 60.03
C ARG A 248 -19.84 27.81 61.16
N GLY A 249 -19.44 28.32 62.32
CA GLY A 249 -19.14 27.50 63.51
C GLY A 249 -17.74 26.87 63.57
N LYS A 250 -16.88 27.07 62.57
CA LYS A 250 -15.46 26.67 62.62
C LYS A 250 -14.61 27.75 63.28
N SER A 251 -13.52 27.36 63.95
CA SER A 251 -12.57 28.29 64.59
C SER A 251 -11.97 29.32 63.63
N ASN A 252 -11.98 28.99 62.33
CA ASN A 252 -11.39 29.78 61.26
C ASN A 252 -12.44 30.42 60.33
N ALA A 253 -13.73 30.41 60.74
CA ALA A 253 -14.79 31.03 59.96
C ALA A 253 -14.40 32.48 59.61
N ALA A 254 -14.61 32.87 58.35
CA ALA A 254 -14.36 34.23 57.89
C ALA A 254 -15.24 35.25 58.64
N ILE A 255 -16.38 34.79 59.16
CA ILE A 255 -17.36 35.56 59.89
C ILE A 255 -17.82 34.73 61.12
N PRO A 256 -17.35 35.01 62.35
CA PRO A 256 -17.77 34.29 63.56
C PRO A 256 -19.21 34.63 63.93
N VAL A 257 -20.10 33.64 63.95
CA VAL A 257 -21.50 33.77 64.38
C VAL A 257 -21.81 32.65 65.39
N GLN A 258 -22.44 33.01 66.51
CA GLN A 258 -23.00 32.04 67.46
C GLN A 258 -24.30 31.48 66.86
N ASP A 259 -24.31 30.16 66.64
CA ASP A 259 -25.47 29.25 66.69
C ASP A 259 -25.84 28.47 65.40
N GLY A 260 -25.78 27.14 65.51
CA GLY A 260 -26.71 26.11 65.02
C GLY A 260 -26.88 25.71 63.55
N GLY A 261 -26.80 26.61 62.57
CA GLY A 261 -27.30 26.33 61.20
C GLY A 261 -26.28 25.74 60.23
N VAL A 262 -26.68 24.69 59.48
CA VAL A 262 -25.92 24.12 58.35
C VAL A 262 -26.11 25.01 57.11
N GLU A 263 -25.41 26.14 57.02
CA GLU A 263 -25.42 26.98 55.82
C GLU A 263 -24.03 27.54 55.47
N THR A 264 -23.84 27.84 54.18
CA THR A 264 -22.64 28.41 53.57
C THR A 264 -22.24 29.77 54.17
N TYR A 265 -20.93 30.05 54.22
CA TYR A 265 -20.39 31.20 54.98
C TYR A 265 -20.84 32.58 54.48
N LEU A 266 -21.12 32.70 53.18
CA LEU A 266 -21.73 33.86 52.54
C LEU A 266 -23.12 33.47 52.06
N SER A 267 -24.09 33.39 52.97
CA SER A 267 -25.48 33.65 52.60
C SER A 267 -25.74 35.12 52.90
N SER A 268 -26.52 35.78 52.06
CA SER A 268 -26.84 37.19 52.27
C SER A 268 -27.58 37.44 53.60
N GLN A 269 -28.23 36.41 54.14
CA GLN A 269 -28.77 36.38 55.51
C GLN A 269 -27.66 36.41 56.58
N ASN A 270 -26.67 35.51 56.49
CA ASN A 270 -25.55 35.40 57.43
C ASN A 270 -24.67 36.67 57.44
N PHE A 271 -24.57 37.34 56.29
CA PHE A 271 -23.83 38.58 56.14
C PHE A 271 -24.46 39.75 56.94
N LEU A 272 -25.80 39.86 56.91
CA LEU A 272 -26.54 40.91 57.61
C LEU A 272 -26.68 40.61 59.12
N ASP A 273 -26.85 39.34 59.47
CA ASP A 273 -26.79 38.87 60.87
C ASP A 273 -25.46 39.30 61.52
N TYR A 274 -24.35 39.25 60.78
CA TYR A 274 -23.04 39.61 61.29
C TYR A 274 -22.77 41.11 61.41
N ILE A 275 -23.22 41.93 60.45
CA ILE A 275 -23.15 43.41 60.59
C ILE A 275 -23.90 43.85 61.86
N LEU A 276 -25.00 43.18 62.18
CA LEU A 276 -26.01 43.62 63.15
C LEU A 276 -26.01 42.83 64.47
N MET A 277 -25.14 41.81 64.60
CA MET A 277 -24.93 41.07 65.84
C MET A 277 -24.28 41.98 66.90
N SER A 278 -25.12 42.66 67.69
CA SER A 278 -24.68 43.20 68.97
C SER A 278 -24.32 42.03 69.87
N SER A 279 -23.14 42.07 70.48
CA SER A 279 -22.70 41.13 71.50
C SER A 279 -23.82 40.74 72.47
N GLY A 280 -24.20 39.46 72.46
CA GLY A 280 -24.77 38.73 73.58
C GLY A 280 -26.18 39.06 74.08
N ASP A 281 -26.70 40.30 74.02
CA ASP A 281 -27.67 40.68 75.08
C ASP A 281 -28.84 41.63 74.74
N ASP A 282 -29.30 41.79 73.50
CA ASP A 282 -30.53 42.60 73.30
C ASP A 282 -31.49 42.09 72.21
N THR A 283 -32.63 41.56 72.65
CA THR A 283 -33.74 41.04 71.82
C THR A 283 -34.57 42.14 71.15
N LYS A 284 -34.35 43.42 71.47
CA LYS A 284 -35.16 44.57 71.02
C LYS A 284 -35.08 44.91 69.54
N PHE A 285 -34.18 44.26 68.83
CA PHE A 285 -33.71 44.70 67.54
C PHE A 285 -34.19 43.77 66.39
N SER A 286 -34.64 42.53 66.71
CA SER A 286 -34.88 41.43 65.76
C SER A 286 -35.98 41.62 64.70
N THR A 287 -37.09 42.29 65.00
CA THR A 287 -38.28 42.27 64.09
C THR A 287 -38.14 43.15 62.85
N ASN A 288 -37.44 44.29 62.93
CA ASN A 288 -37.16 45.14 61.76
C ASN A 288 -36.03 44.57 60.88
N TYR A 289 -35.27 43.60 61.39
CA TYR A 289 -34.10 43.05 60.73
C TYR A 289 -34.40 42.03 59.67
N ASN A 290 -35.38 41.16 59.90
CA ASN A 290 -35.75 40.16 58.89
C ASN A 290 -36.22 40.83 57.58
N GLY A 291 -36.83 42.02 57.67
CA GLY A 291 -37.20 42.82 56.50
C GLY A 291 -36.00 43.39 55.74
N LEU A 292 -34.99 43.90 56.46
CA LEU A 292 -33.76 44.40 55.84
C LEU A 292 -32.94 43.25 55.25
N ALA A 293 -32.82 42.13 55.98
CA ALA A 293 -32.14 40.91 55.55
C ALA A 293 -32.73 40.36 54.26
N SER A 294 -34.06 40.27 54.19
CA SER A 294 -34.77 39.79 52.99
C SER A 294 -34.65 40.74 51.80
N TYR A 295 -34.45 42.05 52.01
CA TYR A 295 -34.34 43.04 50.94
C TYR A 295 -32.94 43.05 50.30
N TYR A 296 -31.90 42.98 51.12
CA TYR A 296 -30.50 42.93 50.65
C TYR A 296 -30.08 41.54 50.17
N LYS A 297 -30.90 40.52 50.43
CA LYS A 297 -30.68 39.14 50.00
C LYS A 297 -30.39 39.03 48.50
N ASP A 298 -31.12 39.80 47.71
CA ASP A 298 -31.02 39.79 46.24
C ASP A 298 -29.88 40.68 45.73
N TYR A 299 -29.38 41.62 46.56
CA TYR A 299 -28.34 42.58 46.19
C TYR A 299 -26.92 42.04 46.41
N LEU A 300 -26.71 41.22 47.44
CA LEU A 300 -25.38 40.70 47.78
C LEU A 300 -24.91 39.57 46.86
N LYS A 301 -25.78 38.98 46.04
CA LYS A 301 -25.50 37.92 45.04
C LYS A 301 -24.49 36.85 45.49
N CYS A 302 -24.48 36.53 46.78
CA CYS A 302 -23.54 35.55 47.30
C CYS A 302 -23.95 34.14 46.88
N THR A 303 -23.00 33.38 46.31
CA THR A 303 -23.26 32.02 45.82
C THR A 303 -22.70 30.97 46.79
N PRO A 304 -23.45 29.90 47.10
CA PRO A 304 -22.95 28.74 47.84
C PRO A 304 -21.76 28.08 47.09
N GLN A 305 -20.57 28.10 47.68
CA GLN A 305 -19.34 27.59 47.04
C GLN A 305 -19.00 26.12 47.31
N PRO A 306 -19.21 25.54 48.52
CA PRO A 306 -18.64 24.23 48.85
C PRO A 306 -19.12 23.10 47.94
N ASP A 307 -20.39 23.11 47.55
CA ASP A 307 -20.97 22.07 46.70
C ASP A 307 -20.70 22.33 45.21
N ALA A 308 -20.56 23.62 44.83
CA ALA A 308 -20.24 24.03 43.47
C ALA A 308 -18.81 23.66 43.06
N PHE A 309 -17.84 23.70 43.98
CA PHE A 309 -16.45 23.30 43.71
C PHE A 309 -16.32 21.81 43.40
N ALA A 310 -17.02 20.95 44.15
CA ALA A 310 -17.00 19.50 43.92
C ALA A 310 -17.59 19.16 42.54
N SER A 311 -18.81 19.64 42.27
CA SER A 311 -19.48 19.37 40.98
C SER A 311 -18.73 19.92 39.77
N TYR A 312 -17.98 21.01 39.95
CA TYR A 312 -17.23 21.67 38.88
C TYR A 312 -15.97 20.90 38.47
N TYR A 313 -15.24 20.30 39.41
CA TYR A 313 -14.00 19.57 39.11
C TYR A 313 -14.19 18.06 38.91
N ASP A 314 -15.22 17.45 39.49
CA ASP A 314 -15.36 15.97 39.53
C ASP A 314 -15.47 15.35 38.13
N GLY A 315 -16.28 15.93 37.23
CA GLY A 315 -16.42 15.41 35.86
C GLY A 315 -15.13 15.47 35.06
N MET A 316 -14.38 16.58 35.19
CA MET A 316 -13.09 16.70 34.54
C MET A 316 -12.04 15.74 35.10
N ILE A 317 -11.96 15.60 36.42
CA ILE A 317 -10.98 14.70 37.06
C ILE A 317 -11.25 13.27 36.64
N GLN A 318 -12.52 12.83 36.62
CA GLN A 318 -12.88 11.48 36.20
C GLN A 318 -12.37 11.20 34.78
N THR A 319 -12.65 12.10 33.83
CA THR A 319 -12.25 11.88 32.43
C THR A 319 -10.74 12.03 32.24
N SER A 320 -10.07 12.88 33.00
CA SER A 320 -8.60 12.93 33.03
C SER A 320 -8.00 11.63 33.57
N GLU A 321 -8.59 11.03 34.62
CA GLU A 321 -8.17 9.74 35.17
C GLU A 321 -8.37 8.60 34.15
N GLU A 322 -9.50 8.60 33.40
CA GLU A 322 -9.78 7.64 32.32
C GLU A 322 -8.79 7.79 31.15
N LEU A 323 -8.49 9.02 30.75
CA LEU A 323 -7.54 9.32 29.67
C LEU A 323 -6.09 9.00 30.09
N GLU A 324 -5.70 9.26 31.34
CA GLU A 324 -4.41 8.83 31.89
C GLU A 324 -4.29 7.30 31.91
N LYS A 325 -5.37 6.58 32.22
CA LYS A 325 -5.38 5.11 32.20
C LYS A 325 -5.20 4.57 30.78
N GLN A 326 -5.93 5.09 29.80
CA GLN A 326 -5.80 4.66 28.40
C GLN A 326 -4.45 5.05 27.80
N ALA A 327 -3.95 6.25 28.12
CA ALA A 327 -2.61 6.64 27.72
C ALA A 327 -1.54 5.74 28.36
N ALA A 328 -1.73 5.29 29.60
CA ALA A 328 -0.85 4.30 30.23
C ALA A 328 -0.96 2.93 29.56
N ASP A 329 -2.15 2.51 29.13
CA ASP A 329 -2.33 1.27 28.37
C ASP A 329 -1.57 1.36 27.03
N ILE A 330 -1.74 2.45 26.26
CA ILE A 330 -1.11 2.66 24.94
C ILE A 330 0.41 2.89 25.04
N SER A 331 0.86 3.66 26.03
CA SER A 331 2.29 3.93 26.27
C SER A 331 3.02 2.79 26.98
N GLY A 332 2.29 1.77 27.43
CA GLY A 332 2.85 0.48 27.86
C GLY A 332 3.07 -0.46 26.67
N ASP A 333 3.19 -1.76 26.96
CA ASP A 333 3.49 -2.80 25.97
C ASP A 333 2.27 -3.16 25.06
N SER A 334 1.17 -2.39 25.09
CA SER A 334 -0.04 -2.74 24.31
C SER A 334 0.09 -2.46 22.82
N PHE A 335 0.90 -1.46 22.44
CA PHE A 335 1.33 -1.26 21.06
C PHE A 335 2.73 -1.84 20.92
N ASP A 336 2.78 -3.12 20.54
CA ASP A 336 4.04 -3.84 20.33
C ASP A 336 4.68 -3.41 19.01
N THR A 337 5.55 -2.40 19.07
CA THR A 337 6.35 -1.99 17.90
C THR A 337 7.26 -3.12 17.42
N ALA A 338 7.57 -4.13 18.25
CA ALA A 338 8.38 -5.27 17.82
C ALA A 338 7.69 -6.09 16.73
N THR A 339 6.35 -6.10 16.68
CA THR A 339 5.60 -6.74 15.60
C THR A 339 5.77 -5.97 14.28
N LEU A 340 5.76 -4.62 14.32
CA LEU A 340 6.02 -3.78 13.14
C LEU A 340 7.48 -3.88 12.69
N ASP A 341 8.43 -3.85 13.63
CA ASP A 341 9.87 -4.01 13.34
C ASP A 341 10.16 -5.40 12.77
N SER A 342 9.51 -6.45 13.30
CA SER A 342 9.57 -7.81 12.76
C SER A 342 8.94 -7.88 11.38
N GLY A 343 7.84 -7.17 11.13
CA GLY A 343 7.20 -7.06 9.83
C GLY A 343 8.12 -6.41 8.80
N SER A 344 8.71 -5.25 9.14
CA SER A 344 9.68 -4.55 8.30
C SER A 344 10.90 -5.42 7.99
N SER A 345 11.50 -6.05 9.01
CA SER A 345 12.63 -6.98 8.83
C SER A 345 12.27 -8.20 7.98
N THR A 346 11.02 -8.70 8.07
CA THR A 346 10.53 -9.79 7.22
C THR A 346 10.40 -9.34 5.76
N ILE A 347 9.91 -8.11 5.52
CA ILE A 347 9.83 -7.53 4.18
C ILE A 347 11.23 -7.31 3.61
N GLU A 348 12.17 -6.76 4.39
CA GLU A 348 13.57 -6.62 3.97
C GLU A 348 14.21 -7.98 3.65
N GLY A 349 13.96 -9.00 4.48
CA GLY A 349 14.35 -10.38 4.20
C GLY A 349 13.79 -10.88 2.87
N PHE A 350 12.49 -10.64 2.62
CA PHE A 350 11.84 -11.04 1.38
C PHE A 350 12.34 -10.26 0.15
N ILE A 351 12.71 -8.98 0.29
CA ILE A 351 13.39 -8.21 -0.77
C ILE A 351 14.73 -8.85 -1.12
N ASN A 352 15.51 -9.29 -0.12
CA ASN A 352 16.75 -10.01 -0.36
C ASN A 352 16.49 -11.35 -1.07
N ASP A 353 15.48 -12.11 -0.64
CA ASP A 353 15.07 -13.35 -1.33
C ASP A 353 14.65 -13.09 -2.78
N ILE A 354 13.95 -11.98 -3.05
CA ILE A 354 13.59 -11.54 -4.42
C ILE A 354 14.83 -11.18 -5.22
N ASN A 355 15.79 -10.46 -4.64
CA ASN A 355 17.02 -10.09 -5.31
C ASN A 355 17.86 -11.33 -5.64
N ASP A 356 17.94 -12.30 -4.73
CA ASP A 356 18.62 -13.58 -4.93
C ASP A 356 17.92 -14.43 -6.00
N ALA A 357 16.58 -14.52 -5.94
CA ALA A 357 15.77 -15.20 -6.93
C ALA A 357 15.90 -14.55 -8.31
N SER A 358 15.83 -13.21 -8.38
CA SER A 358 15.99 -12.45 -9.63
C SER A 358 17.39 -12.58 -10.19
N THR A 359 18.44 -12.61 -9.36
CA THR A 359 19.82 -12.86 -9.79
C THR A 359 19.98 -14.26 -10.35
N THR A 360 19.50 -15.27 -9.63
CA THR A 360 19.49 -16.66 -10.11
C THR A 360 18.75 -16.77 -11.43
N LEU A 361 17.62 -16.09 -11.54
CA LEU A 361 16.81 -16.09 -12.73
C LEU A 361 17.47 -15.30 -13.88
N TYR A 362 18.13 -14.19 -13.58
CA TYR A 362 18.92 -13.41 -14.53
C TYR A 362 20.03 -14.26 -15.16
N ASP A 363 20.78 -15.00 -14.35
CA ASP A 363 21.88 -15.83 -14.84
C ASP A 363 21.37 -16.99 -15.69
N ASN A 364 20.28 -17.64 -15.25
CA ASN A 364 19.63 -18.71 -16.02
C ASN A 364 19.03 -18.19 -17.34
N THR A 365 18.35 -17.05 -17.31
CA THR A 365 17.76 -16.44 -18.50
C THR A 365 18.82 -15.88 -19.44
N LYS A 366 19.99 -15.47 -18.94
CA LYS A 366 21.12 -15.07 -19.79
C LYS A 366 21.68 -16.26 -20.57
N ILE A 367 21.87 -17.41 -19.92
CA ILE A 367 22.28 -18.65 -20.61
C ILE A 367 21.26 -19.02 -21.69
N LEU A 368 19.98 -18.89 -21.38
CA LEU A 368 18.91 -19.11 -22.34
C LEU A 368 18.96 -18.09 -23.48
N GLU A 369 19.12 -16.79 -23.21
CA GLU A 369 19.23 -15.75 -24.24
C GLU A 369 20.41 -16.02 -25.18
N ASP A 370 21.59 -16.33 -24.63
CA ASP A 370 22.76 -16.72 -25.41
C ASP A 370 22.45 -17.96 -26.26
N ALA A 371 21.81 -18.97 -25.68
CA ALA A 371 21.35 -20.15 -26.42
C ALA A 371 20.32 -19.80 -27.50
N GLY A 372 19.45 -18.82 -27.27
CA GLY A 372 18.48 -18.28 -28.22
C GLY A 372 19.16 -17.56 -29.38
N ALA A 373 20.19 -16.76 -29.12
CA ALA A 373 21.02 -16.11 -30.12
C ALA A 373 21.79 -17.15 -30.96
N TYR A 374 22.37 -18.18 -30.32
CA TYR A 374 23.01 -19.29 -31.03
C TYR A 374 22.02 -20.12 -31.84
N ALA A 375 20.82 -20.36 -31.32
CA ALA A 375 19.75 -21.05 -32.04
C ALA A 375 19.29 -20.23 -33.25
N SER A 376 19.03 -18.94 -33.08
CA SER A 376 18.70 -17.98 -34.15
C SER A 376 19.78 -17.97 -35.24
N LEU A 377 21.06 -17.90 -34.85
CA LEU A 377 22.18 -17.98 -35.77
C LEU A 377 22.23 -19.33 -36.50
N ALA A 378 22.09 -20.44 -35.78
CA ALA A 378 22.10 -21.78 -36.36
C ALA A 378 20.94 -21.97 -37.36
N LEU A 379 19.76 -21.45 -37.04
CA LEU A 379 18.59 -21.44 -37.92
C LEU A 379 18.82 -20.56 -39.16
N ASN A 380 19.39 -19.37 -39.00
CA ASN A 380 19.75 -18.50 -40.11
C ASN A 380 20.76 -19.17 -41.05
N VAL A 381 21.78 -19.84 -40.51
CA VAL A 381 22.73 -20.63 -41.30
C VAL A 381 22.03 -21.78 -42.01
N LEU A 382 21.17 -22.53 -41.31
CA LEU A 382 20.41 -23.64 -41.90
C LEU A 382 19.52 -23.17 -43.06
N PHE A 383 18.74 -22.10 -42.86
CA PHE A 383 17.85 -21.55 -43.87
C PHE A 383 18.63 -20.91 -45.03
N GLY A 384 19.74 -20.20 -44.75
CA GLY A 384 20.62 -19.62 -45.77
C GLY A 384 21.32 -20.68 -46.63
N VAL A 385 21.78 -21.79 -46.03
CA VAL A 385 22.34 -22.92 -46.77
C VAL A 385 21.25 -23.60 -47.61
N GLY A 386 20.05 -23.81 -47.06
CA GLY A 386 18.90 -24.32 -47.80
C GLY A 386 18.57 -23.47 -49.03
N LEU A 387 18.56 -22.15 -48.86
CA LEU A 387 18.35 -21.17 -49.92
C LEU A 387 19.41 -21.29 -51.01
N GLY A 388 20.70 -21.25 -50.64
CA GLY A 388 21.81 -21.35 -51.58
C GLY A 388 21.79 -22.65 -52.38
N LEU A 389 21.55 -23.78 -51.71
CA LEU A 389 21.47 -25.08 -52.36
C LEU A 389 20.27 -25.19 -53.31
N SER A 390 19.12 -24.62 -52.96
CA SER A 390 17.94 -24.59 -53.85
C SER A 390 18.24 -23.82 -55.15
N ILE A 391 18.94 -22.68 -55.07
CA ILE A 391 19.37 -21.90 -56.23
C ILE A 391 20.34 -22.70 -57.11
N VAL A 392 21.35 -23.33 -56.51
CA VAL A 392 22.31 -24.18 -57.24
C VAL A 392 21.60 -25.35 -57.92
N SER A 393 20.63 -25.97 -57.23
CA SER A 393 19.86 -27.08 -57.79
C SER A 393 18.97 -26.64 -58.95
N ILE A 394 18.24 -25.53 -58.82
CA ILE A 394 17.38 -24.97 -59.87
C ILE A 394 18.23 -24.58 -61.08
N ALA A 395 19.34 -23.87 -60.87
CA ALA A 395 20.26 -23.49 -61.94
C ALA A 395 20.82 -24.72 -62.67
N SER A 396 21.21 -25.76 -61.92
CA SER A 396 21.71 -27.02 -62.50
C SER A 396 20.65 -27.72 -63.35
N ILE A 397 19.38 -27.75 -62.89
CA ILE A 397 18.26 -28.29 -63.66
C ILE A 397 18.05 -27.50 -64.96
N ILE A 398 18.05 -26.17 -64.89
CA ILE A 398 17.90 -25.28 -66.05
C ILE A 398 19.03 -25.52 -67.07
N LEU A 399 20.29 -25.61 -66.61
CA LEU A 399 21.45 -25.87 -67.47
C LEU A 399 21.37 -27.26 -68.15
N ILE A 400 20.84 -28.26 -67.45
CA ILE A 400 20.64 -29.61 -68.01
C ILE A 400 19.51 -29.63 -69.03
N VAL A 401 18.39 -28.96 -68.75
CA VAL A 401 17.17 -29.05 -69.56
C VAL A 401 17.21 -28.11 -70.75
N LEU A 402 17.57 -26.84 -70.56
CA LEU A 402 17.56 -25.82 -71.60
C LEU A 402 18.87 -25.80 -72.40
N LEU A 403 20.01 -25.83 -71.71
CA LEU A 403 21.33 -25.73 -72.36
C LEU A 403 21.96 -27.09 -72.69
N LYS A 404 21.33 -28.20 -72.28
CA LYS A 404 21.81 -29.57 -72.51
C LYS A 404 23.24 -29.82 -72.00
N ILE A 405 23.68 -29.10 -70.96
CA ILE A 405 25.02 -29.24 -70.38
C ILE A 405 25.02 -30.35 -69.32
N TYR A 406 25.02 -31.61 -69.75
CA TYR A 406 24.94 -32.76 -68.84
C TYR A 406 26.16 -32.93 -67.91
N LYS A 407 27.28 -32.23 -68.17
CA LYS A 407 28.45 -32.20 -67.27
C LYS A 407 28.13 -31.56 -65.91
N VAL A 408 27.11 -30.71 -65.84
CA VAL A 408 26.64 -30.05 -64.60
C VAL A 408 26.00 -31.04 -63.61
N ARG A 409 25.78 -32.30 -64.00
CA ARG A 409 25.30 -33.37 -63.09
C ARG A 409 26.12 -33.51 -61.81
N GLY A 410 27.40 -33.16 -61.83
CA GLY A 410 28.25 -33.16 -60.64
C GLY A 410 27.72 -32.24 -59.54
N LEU A 411 27.18 -31.07 -59.91
CA LEU A 411 26.55 -30.14 -58.96
C LEU A 411 25.25 -30.71 -58.39
N LEU A 412 24.41 -31.34 -59.22
CA LEU A 412 23.23 -32.05 -58.71
C LEU A 412 23.59 -33.19 -57.76
N HIS A 413 24.68 -33.91 -58.05
CA HIS A 413 25.21 -34.95 -57.17
C HIS A 413 25.76 -34.40 -55.85
N PHE A 414 26.34 -33.20 -55.88
CA PHE A 414 26.78 -32.53 -54.67
C PHE A 414 25.60 -32.03 -53.83
N THR A 415 24.60 -31.40 -54.44
CA THR A 415 23.44 -30.84 -53.73
C THR A 415 22.61 -31.91 -53.03
N TRP A 416 22.29 -33.04 -53.70
CA TRP A 416 21.49 -34.09 -53.02
C TRP A 416 22.26 -34.75 -51.86
N CYS A 417 23.59 -34.90 -51.95
CA CYS A 417 24.41 -35.40 -50.83
C CYS A 417 24.28 -34.49 -49.61
N ILE A 418 24.38 -33.17 -49.82
CA ILE A 418 24.23 -32.19 -48.74
C ILE A 418 22.79 -32.16 -48.22
N TYR A 419 21.78 -32.26 -49.10
CA TYR A 419 20.38 -32.36 -48.69
C TYR A 419 20.14 -33.48 -47.70
N VAL A 420 20.76 -34.65 -47.88
CA VAL A 420 20.57 -35.74 -46.92
C VAL A 420 21.09 -35.37 -45.52
N ILE A 421 22.28 -34.79 -45.43
CA ILE A 421 22.88 -34.39 -44.15
C ILE A 421 22.02 -33.33 -43.46
N LEU A 422 21.64 -32.28 -44.21
CA LEU A 422 20.82 -31.19 -43.67
C LEU A 422 19.41 -31.64 -43.32
N MET A 423 18.83 -32.55 -44.08
CA MET A 423 17.52 -33.12 -43.79
C MET A 423 17.53 -33.95 -42.50
N ILE A 424 18.58 -34.75 -42.25
CA ILE A 424 18.74 -35.45 -40.97
C ILE A 424 18.78 -34.44 -39.82
N LEU A 425 19.55 -33.35 -39.97
CA LEU A 425 19.59 -32.26 -39.00
C LEU A 425 18.22 -31.60 -38.82
N CYS A 426 17.48 -31.32 -39.90
CA CYS A 426 16.13 -30.74 -39.85
C CYS A 426 15.15 -31.65 -39.10
N PHE A 427 15.18 -32.97 -39.34
CA PHE A 427 14.29 -33.89 -38.62
C PHE A 427 14.66 -34.05 -37.15
N ILE A 428 15.95 -33.99 -36.79
CA ILE A 428 16.37 -33.95 -35.38
C ILE A 428 15.86 -32.67 -34.71
N LEU A 429 16.04 -31.52 -35.36
CA LEU A 429 15.54 -30.24 -34.84
C LEU A 429 14.02 -30.21 -34.74
N ALA A 430 13.30 -30.74 -35.73
CA ALA A 430 11.84 -30.85 -35.69
C ALA A 430 11.35 -31.76 -34.56
N LEU A 431 12.05 -32.86 -34.30
CA LEU A 431 11.75 -33.80 -33.21
C LEU A 431 11.88 -33.14 -31.83
N LEU A 432 12.79 -32.16 -31.69
CA LEU A 432 12.97 -31.40 -30.47
C LEU A 432 11.99 -30.22 -30.36
N LEU A 433 11.91 -29.39 -31.40
CA LEU A 433 11.19 -28.11 -31.36
C LEU A 433 9.66 -28.27 -31.41
N HIS A 434 9.14 -29.22 -32.19
CA HIS A 434 7.68 -29.33 -32.39
C HIS A 434 6.93 -29.81 -31.12
N PRO A 435 7.34 -30.90 -30.44
CA PRO A 435 6.73 -31.26 -29.15
C PRO A 435 6.91 -30.16 -28.10
N THR A 436 8.06 -29.46 -28.16
CA THR A 436 8.36 -28.34 -27.27
C THR A 436 7.37 -27.19 -27.43
N SER A 437 7.06 -26.78 -28.66
CA SER A 437 6.05 -25.75 -28.89
C SER A 437 4.64 -26.15 -28.42
N VAL A 438 4.27 -27.43 -28.53
CA VAL A 438 2.96 -27.92 -28.06
C VAL A 438 2.87 -27.86 -26.54
N ILE A 439 3.90 -28.33 -25.82
CA ILE A 439 3.91 -28.24 -24.35
C ILE A 439 3.87 -26.79 -23.89
N PHE A 440 4.69 -25.92 -24.48
CA PHE A 440 4.67 -24.52 -24.08
C PHE A 440 3.32 -23.85 -24.37
N ALA A 441 2.64 -24.20 -25.46
CA ALA A 441 1.29 -23.70 -25.73
C ALA A 441 0.32 -24.08 -24.60
N GLU A 442 0.35 -25.34 -24.13
CA GLU A 442 -0.46 -25.79 -22.99
C GLU A 442 -0.08 -25.10 -21.68
N VAL A 443 1.21 -24.83 -21.45
CA VAL A 443 1.66 -24.02 -20.32
C VAL A 443 1.09 -22.61 -20.38
N CYS A 444 1.03 -22.01 -21.57
CA CYS A 444 0.40 -20.70 -21.75
C CYS A 444 -1.09 -20.71 -21.48
N TYR A 445 -1.83 -21.73 -21.92
CA TYR A 445 -3.24 -21.88 -21.53
C TYR A 445 -3.41 -22.05 -20.04
N TYR A 446 -2.57 -22.87 -19.41
CA TYR A 446 -2.60 -23.09 -17.97
C TYR A 446 -2.35 -21.79 -17.21
N LEU A 447 -1.27 -21.07 -17.52
CA LEU A 447 -0.92 -19.82 -16.86
C LEU A 447 -1.98 -18.74 -17.13
N ASN A 448 -2.43 -18.59 -18.38
CA ASN A 448 -3.50 -17.64 -18.70
C ASN A 448 -4.77 -17.95 -17.91
N SER A 449 -5.19 -19.22 -17.82
CA SER A 449 -6.36 -19.62 -17.01
C SER A 449 -6.11 -19.34 -15.52
N PHE A 450 -4.91 -19.61 -15.02
CA PHE A 450 -4.53 -19.36 -13.64
C PHE A 450 -4.67 -17.88 -13.21
N PHE A 451 -4.42 -16.93 -14.12
CA PHE A 451 -4.51 -15.49 -13.82
C PHE A 451 -5.84 -14.85 -14.24
N THR A 452 -6.63 -15.48 -15.12
CA THR A 452 -7.87 -14.89 -15.66
C THR A 452 -9.14 -15.59 -15.21
N ASP A 453 -9.05 -16.82 -14.71
CA ASP A 453 -10.17 -17.62 -14.22
C ASP A 453 -10.01 -17.91 -12.72
N TYR A 454 -10.84 -17.22 -11.90
CA TYR A 454 -10.84 -17.37 -10.45
C TYR A 454 -11.20 -18.80 -10.00
N GLU A 455 -12.12 -19.49 -10.69
CA GLU A 455 -12.48 -20.87 -10.32
C GLU A 455 -11.31 -21.82 -10.57
N PHE A 456 -10.60 -21.63 -11.69
CA PHE A 456 -9.41 -22.40 -12.00
C PHE A 456 -8.29 -22.15 -10.97
N PHE A 457 -8.03 -20.88 -10.62
CA PHE A 457 -7.11 -20.52 -9.55
C PHE A 457 -7.46 -21.21 -8.23
N GLN A 458 -8.74 -21.20 -7.84
CA GLN A 458 -9.21 -21.85 -6.61
C GLN A 458 -9.06 -23.38 -6.61
N GLN A 459 -9.16 -24.03 -7.77
CA GLN A 459 -8.95 -25.47 -7.88
C GLN A 459 -7.47 -25.88 -7.92
N THR A 460 -6.58 -24.94 -8.23
CA THR A 460 -5.14 -25.20 -8.35
C THR A 460 -4.52 -25.51 -6.98
N LYS A 461 -3.77 -26.61 -6.88
CA LYS A 461 -3.09 -27.05 -5.64
C LYS A 461 -1.64 -26.57 -5.52
N PHE A 462 -1.13 -25.94 -6.58
CA PHE A 462 0.26 -25.48 -6.65
C PHE A 462 0.62 -24.47 -5.53
N ILE A 463 -0.35 -23.66 -5.11
CA ILE A 463 -0.22 -22.77 -3.95
C ILE A 463 -0.98 -23.44 -2.81
N ASP A 464 -0.25 -23.88 -1.78
CA ASP A 464 -0.79 -24.63 -0.66
C ASP A 464 -1.87 -23.82 0.10
N GLN A 465 -2.80 -24.52 0.75
CA GLN A 465 -4.02 -23.92 1.31
C GLN A 465 -3.74 -23.04 2.53
N GLY A 466 -4.17 -21.76 2.47
CA GLY A 466 -4.07 -20.80 3.56
C GLY A 466 -4.13 -19.36 3.06
N ASP A 467 -3.63 -18.43 3.87
CA ASP A 467 -3.70 -16.99 3.62
C ASP A 467 -2.94 -16.56 2.36
N THR A 468 -1.87 -17.27 1.97
CA THR A 468 -1.09 -16.98 0.75
C THR A 468 -1.93 -17.07 -0.51
N LYS A 469 -2.84 -18.05 -0.59
CA LYS A 469 -3.73 -18.21 -1.75
C LYS A 469 -4.76 -17.10 -1.81
N ASP A 470 -5.30 -16.68 -0.66
CA ASP A 470 -6.23 -15.56 -0.57
C ASP A 470 -5.54 -14.24 -0.90
N ILE A 471 -4.30 -14.02 -0.46
CA ILE A 471 -3.47 -12.84 -0.80
C ILE A 471 -3.26 -12.77 -2.32
N ILE A 472 -2.75 -13.84 -2.92
CA ILE A 472 -2.49 -13.88 -4.37
C ILE A 472 -3.80 -13.72 -5.17
N GLY A 473 -4.88 -14.33 -4.69
CA GLY A 473 -6.21 -14.15 -5.26
C GLY A 473 -6.72 -12.71 -5.16
N SER A 474 -6.38 -11.96 -4.11
CA SER A 474 -6.73 -10.54 -3.95
C SER A 474 -5.99 -9.63 -4.93
N CYS A 475 -4.74 -9.98 -5.27
CA CYS A 475 -3.97 -9.25 -6.26
C CYS A 475 -4.44 -9.53 -7.71
N PHE A 476 -4.75 -10.79 -8.06
CA PHE A 476 -5.13 -11.13 -9.44
C PHE A 476 -6.61 -10.92 -9.77
N PHE A 477 -7.49 -11.04 -8.78
CA PHE A 477 -8.94 -11.01 -9.00
C PHE A 477 -9.64 -9.98 -8.12
N PRO A 478 -9.32 -8.68 -8.28
CA PRO A 478 -9.88 -7.63 -7.44
C PRO A 478 -11.42 -7.66 -7.53
N GLY A 479 -12.07 -7.81 -6.37
CA GLY A 479 -13.54 -7.84 -6.23
C GLY A 479 -14.18 -9.23 -6.10
N THR A 480 -13.43 -10.32 -6.26
CA THR A 480 -13.97 -11.70 -6.04
C THR A 480 -13.36 -12.41 -4.83
N SER A 481 -12.15 -12.05 -4.45
CA SER A 481 -11.44 -12.51 -3.25
C SER A 481 -11.62 -11.52 -2.09
N LYS A 482 -11.31 -11.99 -0.87
CA LYS A 482 -11.18 -11.11 0.30
C LYS A 482 -10.19 -9.99 -0.01
N SER A 483 -10.48 -8.77 0.43
CA SER A 483 -9.50 -7.69 0.32
C SER A 483 -8.24 -8.06 1.11
N LEU A 484 -7.07 -7.59 0.69
CA LEU A 484 -5.84 -7.81 1.44
C LEU A 484 -5.96 -7.38 2.92
N PHE A 485 -6.77 -6.35 3.17
CA PHE A 485 -7.15 -5.87 4.49
C PHE A 485 -7.81 -6.95 5.38
N GLU A 486 -8.73 -7.72 4.79
CA GLU A 486 -9.42 -8.82 5.48
C GLU A 486 -8.52 -10.05 5.68
N VAL A 487 -7.59 -10.29 4.75
CA VAL A 487 -6.69 -11.46 4.82
C VAL A 487 -5.58 -11.25 5.84
N MET A 488 -5.06 -10.02 5.95
CA MET A 488 -3.97 -9.70 6.87
C MET A 488 -4.44 -9.29 8.28
N ASP A 489 -5.76 -9.25 8.53
CA ASP A 489 -6.37 -8.81 9.80
C ASP A 489 -5.86 -7.44 10.30
N LEU A 490 -5.55 -6.52 9.37
CA LEU A 490 -5.03 -5.18 9.69
C LEU A 490 -6.03 -4.32 10.50
N ALA A 491 -7.31 -4.68 10.49
CA ALA A 491 -8.33 -4.04 11.32
C ALA A 491 -7.99 -4.16 12.82
N SER A 492 -7.56 -5.34 13.28
CA SER A 492 -7.26 -5.57 14.70
C SER A 492 -6.05 -4.77 15.18
N ALA A 493 -5.10 -4.44 14.28
CA ALA A 493 -3.95 -3.61 14.56
C ALA A 493 -4.28 -2.10 14.65
N THR A 494 -5.36 -1.63 14.02
CA THR A 494 -5.74 -0.20 13.96
C THR A 494 -6.82 0.21 14.97
N ASP A 495 -7.55 -0.77 15.53
CA ASP A 495 -8.59 -0.56 16.55
C ASP A 495 -8.13 0.23 17.79
N PRO A 496 -6.95 -0.03 18.40
CA PRO A 496 -6.56 0.70 19.60
C PRO A 496 -6.28 2.18 19.33
N LEU A 497 -5.76 2.51 18.14
CA LEU A 497 -5.52 3.89 17.71
C LEU A 497 -6.84 4.65 17.47
N THR A 498 -7.81 3.98 16.83
CA THR A 498 -9.14 4.53 16.60
C THR A 498 -9.88 4.80 17.91
N ASN A 499 -9.81 3.87 18.86
CA ASN A 499 -10.40 4.02 20.19
C ASN A 499 -9.77 5.19 20.96
N PHE A 500 -8.44 5.34 20.91
CA PHE A 500 -7.74 6.45 21.56
C PHE A 500 -8.15 7.80 20.98
N LYS A 501 -8.21 7.91 19.66
CA LYS A 501 -8.66 9.13 18.97
C LYS A 501 -10.08 9.52 19.36
N GLN A 502 -10.98 8.55 19.48
CA GLN A 502 -12.35 8.80 19.92
C GLN A 502 -12.39 9.32 21.37
N GLN A 503 -11.59 8.75 22.26
CA GLN A 503 -11.52 9.18 23.66
C GLN A 503 -10.95 10.60 23.82
N ILE A 504 -9.95 10.98 23.02
CA ILE A 504 -9.47 12.37 23.00
C ILE A 504 -10.59 13.32 22.55
N LYS A 505 -11.36 12.96 21.50
CA LYS A 505 -12.50 13.77 21.05
C LYS A 505 -13.57 13.92 22.13
N ASP A 506 -13.88 12.84 22.84
CA ASP A 506 -14.84 12.86 23.94
C ASP A 506 -14.35 13.77 25.08
N PHE A 507 -13.05 13.71 25.41
CA PHE A 507 -12.43 14.58 26.40
C PHE A 507 -12.43 16.06 25.97
N GLN A 508 -12.16 16.37 24.70
CA GLN A 508 -12.26 17.74 24.16
C GLN A 508 -13.68 18.30 24.25
N SER A 509 -14.68 17.47 23.97
CA SER A 509 -16.09 17.85 24.10
C SER A 509 -16.42 18.22 25.56
N GLN A 510 -15.96 17.42 26.51
CA GLN A 510 -16.13 17.70 27.94
C GLN A 510 -15.36 18.94 28.38
N PHE A 511 -14.13 19.15 27.91
CA PHE A 511 -13.35 20.34 28.24
C PHE A 511 -13.99 21.63 27.70
N THR A 512 -14.60 21.57 26.51
CA THR A 512 -15.36 22.71 25.97
C THR A 512 -16.56 23.05 26.85
N SER A 513 -17.26 22.03 27.36
CA SER A 513 -18.31 22.22 28.36
C SER A 513 -17.77 22.81 29.67
N PHE A 514 -16.59 22.36 30.10
CA PHE A 514 -15.92 22.89 31.28
C PHE A 514 -15.57 24.37 31.15
N ASP A 515 -15.08 24.82 30.00
CA ASP A 515 -14.72 26.23 29.80
C ASP A 515 -15.94 27.17 29.96
N GLY A 516 -17.11 26.70 29.52
CA GLY A 516 -18.39 27.36 29.80
C GLY A 516 -18.74 27.42 31.29
N GLN A 517 -18.58 26.30 32.01
CA GLN A 517 -18.81 26.23 33.46
C GLN A 517 -17.79 27.05 34.26
N LYS A 518 -16.55 27.13 33.77
CA LYS A 518 -15.44 27.86 34.38
C LYS A 518 -15.73 29.34 34.47
N LYS A 519 -16.25 29.90 33.38
CA LYS A 519 -16.63 31.31 33.34
C LYS A 519 -17.71 31.62 34.38
N ASP A 520 -18.80 30.85 34.38
CA ASP A 520 -19.89 31.01 35.35
C ASP A 520 -19.40 30.86 36.81
N PHE A 521 -18.50 29.90 37.04
CA PHE A 521 -17.92 29.66 38.35
C PHE A 521 -17.00 30.81 38.82
N ASN A 522 -16.12 31.31 37.94
CA ASN A 522 -15.28 32.46 38.25
C ASN A 522 -16.12 33.73 38.49
N ASP A 523 -17.18 33.94 37.70
CA ASP A 523 -18.10 35.07 37.89
C ASP A 523 -18.76 35.00 39.28
N LYS A 524 -19.15 33.80 39.75
CA LYS A 524 -19.70 33.58 41.10
C LYS A 524 -18.68 33.88 42.20
N LEU A 525 -17.44 33.46 42.04
CA LEU A 525 -16.35 33.76 42.98
C LEU A 525 -16.04 35.26 43.04
N ASP A 526 -15.92 35.92 41.88
CA ASP A 526 -15.67 37.35 41.79
C ASP A 526 -16.83 38.17 42.38
N ASN A 527 -18.08 37.73 42.21
CA ASN A 527 -19.25 38.33 42.85
C ASN A 527 -19.20 38.21 44.38
N ASN A 528 -18.78 37.05 44.92
CA ASN A 528 -18.61 36.86 46.37
C ASN A 528 -17.51 37.79 46.92
N LEU A 529 -16.37 37.89 46.23
CA LEU A 529 -15.28 38.79 46.58
C LEU A 529 -15.73 40.26 46.56
N LEU A 530 -16.47 40.66 45.51
CA LEU A 530 -17.02 42.00 45.37
C LEU A 530 -18.01 42.31 46.49
N ALA A 531 -18.87 41.35 46.85
CA ALA A 531 -19.79 41.51 47.98
C ALA A 531 -19.02 41.76 49.28
N VAL A 532 -18.01 40.95 49.61
CA VAL A 532 -17.18 41.14 50.82
C VAL A 532 -16.46 42.49 50.80
N LYS A 533 -15.92 42.88 49.64
CA LYS A 533 -15.21 44.16 49.46
C LYS A 533 -16.13 45.37 49.67
N ASN A 534 -17.29 45.37 49.02
CA ASN A 534 -18.29 46.45 49.12
C ASN A 534 -18.80 46.63 50.57
N CYS A 535 -18.64 45.60 51.38
CA CYS A 535 -19.03 45.61 52.77
C CYS A 535 -17.90 46.11 53.67
N GLN A 536 -16.66 45.73 53.37
CA GLN A 536 -15.48 46.27 54.04
C GLN A 536 -15.35 47.79 53.87
N ASP A 537 -15.60 48.30 52.67
CA ASP A 537 -15.51 49.73 52.36
C ASP A 537 -16.81 50.53 52.66
N GLY A 538 -17.90 49.82 52.95
CA GLY A 538 -19.20 50.41 53.30
C GLY A 538 -20.03 50.87 52.09
N SER A 539 -19.61 50.57 50.85
CA SER A 539 -20.34 50.93 49.62
C SER A 539 -21.62 50.11 49.40
N VAL A 540 -21.81 48.98 50.11
CA VAL A 540 -23.08 48.24 50.12
C VAL A 540 -24.28 49.10 50.56
N PHE A 541 -24.02 50.21 51.24
CA PHE A 541 -25.01 51.18 51.70
C PHE A 541 -25.27 52.34 50.72
N ASP A 542 -24.53 52.42 49.61
CA ASP A 542 -24.67 53.43 48.55
C ASP A 542 -25.79 53.08 47.54
N LEU A 543 -26.85 52.43 48.03
CA LEU A 543 -27.94 51.90 47.21
C LEU A 543 -28.72 52.96 46.44
N GLU A 544 -29.42 52.50 45.39
CA GLU A 544 -30.38 53.29 44.63
C GLU A 544 -31.41 54.02 45.54
N PRO A 545 -31.86 55.22 45.15
CA PRO A 545 -32.68 56.11 46.00
C PRO A 545 -33.93 55.47 46.62
N ALA A 546 -34.55 54.49 45.95
CA ALA A 546 -35.76 53.82 46.44
C ALA A 546 -35.50 52.92 47.67
N ALA A 547 -34.32 52.31 47.76
CA ALA A 547 -33.92 51.48 48.90
C ALA A 547 -33.52 52.32 50.13
N ARG A 548 -33.10 53.56 49.89
CA ARG A 548 -32.64 54.50 50.90
C ARG A 548 -33.73 54.86 51.91
N ALA A 549 -35.01 54.87 51.51
CA ALA A 549 -36.11 55.28 52.38
C ALA A 549 -36.34 54.35 53.60
N ALA A 550 -36.14 53.03 53.44
CA ALA A 550 -36.26 52.07 54.54
C ALA A 550 -35.04 52.12 55.47
N LEU A 551 -33.85 52.30 54.89
CA LEU A 551 -32.61 52.51 55.63
C LEU A 551 -32.64 53.84 56.39
N ASP A 552 -33.17 54.90 55.79
CA ASP A 552 -33.43 56.20 56.42
C ASP A 552 -34.41 56.03 57.57
N SER A 553 -35.47 55.22 57.44
CA SER A 553 -36.38 54.93 58.55
C SER A 553 -35.68 54.22 59.72
N ALA A 554 -34.85 53.21 59.44
CA ALA A 554 -34.08 52.49 60.45
C ALA A 554 -32.99 53.38 61.08
N PHE A 555 -32.25 54.15 60.28
CA PHE A 555 -31.30 55.15 60.75
C PHE A 555 -31.98 56.27 61.52
N ASN A 556 -33.19 56.69 61.14
CA ASN A 556 -33.96 57.71 61.86
C ASN A 556 -34.46 57.17 63.21
N LYS A 557 -34.83 55.89 63.28
CA LYS A 557 -35.19 55.18 64.52
C LYS A 557 -33.95 54.89 65.40
N PHE A 558 -32.79 54.70 64.79
CA PHE A 558 -31.51 54.64 65.49
C PHE A 558 -31.03 56.04 65.94
N ASN A 559 -31.34 57.08 65.18
CA ASN A 559 -31.06 58.47 65.51
C ASN A 559 -32.12 59.09 66.43
N SER A 560 -33.21 58.39 66.77
CA SER A 560 -34.25 58.93 67.67
C SER A 560 -33.78 59.06 69.12
N PHE A 561 -32.59 58.53 69.45
CA PHE A 561 -31.88 58.81 70.70
C PHE A 561 -31.34 60.26 70.80
N LYS A 562 -31.43 61.05 69.72
CA LYS A 562 -31.06 62.48 69.67
C LYS A 562 -31.91 63.41 70.55
N SER A 563 -32.93 62.92 71.26
CA SER A 563 -33.71 63.75 72.19
C SER A 563 -32.96 64.12 73.48
N ASN A 564 -31.78 63.55 73.74
CA ASN A 564 -30.92 63.97 74.85
C ASN A 564 -30.19 65.27 74.49
N SER A 565 -30.49 66.33 75.24
CA SER A 565 -29.95 67.67 75.08
C SER A 565 -28.42 67.69 75.19
N GLY A 566 -27.73 67.88 74.05
CA GLY A 566 -26.27 68.01 74.03
C GLY A 566 -25.60 68.08 72.66
N CYS A 567 -26.33 68.27 71.55
CA CYS A 567 -25.74 68.41 70.21
C CYS A 567 -25.95 69.83 69.66
N VAL A 568 -24.88 70.64 69.50
CA VAL A 568 -24.87 72.03 68.91
C VAL A 568 -24.26 72.10 67.48
N GLU A 569 -24.96 72.65 66.45
CA GLU A 569 -24.44 72.87 65.06
C GLU A 569 -23.47 74.05 65.10
N LEU A 570 -22.50 74.09 64.17
CA LEU A 570 -22.62 74.76 62.85
C LEU A 570 -21.22 74.92 62.23
N ALA A 571 -20.98 74.34 61.06
CA ALA A 571 -19.92 74.78 60.15
C ALA A 571 -20.39 74.65 58.70
N THR A 572 -20.10 75.67 57.90
CA THR A 572 -20.85 76.14 56.73
C THR A 572 -20.28 75.74 55.36
N THR A 573 -19.57 74.61 55.23
CA THR A 573 -18.95 74.19 53.97
C THR A 573 -19.68 73.02 53.30
N LYS A 574 -19.70 73.03 51.95
CA LYS A 574 -20.26 71.97 51.09
C LYS A 574 -19.67 70.60 51.45
N CYS A 575 -20.42 69.51 51.23
CA CYS A 575 -19.88 68.16 51.32
C CYS A 575 -18.73 67.98 50.28
N GLY A 576 -17.86 66.99 50.47
CA GLY A 576 -16.70 66.75 49.57
C GLY A 576 -17.06 66.50 48.10
N ASP A 577 -18.34 66.22 47.82
CA ASP A 577 -18.92 66.05 46.49
C ASP A 577 -19.52 67.35 45.90
N GLY A 578 -19.38 68.48 46.59
CA GLY A 578 -19.85 69.79 46.15
C GLY A 578 -21.35 70.06 46.31
N LYS A 579 -22.12 69.13 46.88
CA LYS A 579 -23.57 69.31 47.11
C LYS A 579 -23.85 69.97 48.47
N LEU A 580 -24.94 70.75 48.51
CA LEU A 580 -25.44 71.37 49.74
C LEU A 580 -26.39 70.37 50.46
N PRO A 581 -26.29 70.22 51.79
CA PRO A 581 -27.23 69.38 52.54
C PRO A 581 -28.64 69.99 52.51
N MET A 582 -29.68 69.16 52.29
CA MET A 582 -31.05 69.62 52.08
C MET A 582 -31.76 70.06 53.39
N LYS A 583 -32.37 71.25 53.34
CA LYS A 583 -33.49 71.76 54.17
C LYS A 583 -34.72 71.81 53.21
N SER A 584 -36.00 71.70 53.56
CA SER A 584 -36.82 72.27 54.63
C SER A 584 -38.28 71.73 54.48
N SER A 585 -39.30 72.19 55.21
CA SER A 585 -40.07 73.37 54.73
C SER A 585 -40.81 74.23 55.75
N SER A 586 -40.59 74.11 57.06
CA SER A 586 -41.15 75.07 58.03
C SER A 586 -40.19 75.33 59.20
N ASP A 587 -39.38 76.40 59.19
CA ASP A 587 -39.68 77.75 59.70
C ASP A 587 -39.98 77.80 61.22
N THR A 588 -39.43 78.73 62.03
CA THR A 588 -38.62 79.91 61.67
C THR A 588 -37.70 80.47 62.78
N ASN A 589 -37.71 80.01 64.04
CA ASN A 589 -37.23 80.90 65.14
C ASN A 589 -36.25 80.28 66.18
N SER A 590 -35.11 79.72 65.77
CA SER A 590 -34.02 79.50 66.74
C SER A 590 -32.63 79.50 66.09
N THR A 591 -31.67 80.15 66.76
CA THR A 591 -30.37 80.63 66.25
C THR A 591 -29.18 79.67 66.42
N THR A 592 -29.41 78.39 66.73
CA THR A 592 -28.36 77.34 66.67
C THR A 592 -29.05 75.99 66.52
N PHE A 593 -29.10 75.43 65.32
CA PHE A 593 -29.64 74.07 65.10
C PHE A 593 -28.52 73.03 65.20
N ASN A 594 -28.66 71.71 64.91
CA ASN A 594 -27.53 70.75 64.72
C ASN A 594 -27.71 69.62 63.66
N GLN A 595 -27.45 69.84 62.36
CA GLN A 595 -27.49 68.90 61.25
C GLN A 595 -26.12 68.21 61.01
N LYS A 596 -26.11 66.87 61.13
CA LYS A 596 -24.99 65.98 60.79
C LYS A 596 -25.41 65.00 59.68
N CYS A 597 -24.62 64.92 58.61
CA CYS A 597 -24.68 63.85 57.61
C CYS A 597 -24.23 62.52 58.24
N TRP A 598 -25.05 61.47 58.17
CA TRP A 598 -24.65 60.11 58.55
C TRP A 598 -24.29 59.32 57.27
N HIS A 599 -23.05 58.84 57.19
CA HIS A 599 -22.59 57.91 56.15
C HIS A 599 -21.81 56.76 56.82
N PRO A 600 -22.04 55.47 56.51
CA PRO A 600 -21.35 54.34 57.14
C PRO A 600 -19.81 54.38 57.03
N SER A 601 -19.25 55.05 56.02
CA SER A 601 -17.81 55.35 55.94
C SER A 601 -17.24 56.10 57.16
N TYR A 602 -18.09 56.75 57.98
CA TYR A 602 -17.69 57.34 59.26
C TYR A 602 -17.49 56.31 60.39
N LEU A 603 -18.13 55.14 60.32
CA LEU A 603 -17.83 54.02 61.21
C LEU A 603 -16.48 53.39 60.86
N ALA A 604 -16.08 53.46 59.58
CA ALA A 604 -14.80 52.99 59.07
C ALA A 604 -13.63 53.97 59.30
N SER A 605 -13.90 55.28 59.46
CA SER A 605 -12.83 56.28 59.61
C SER A 605 -12.25 56.29 61.03
N SER A 606 -10.92 56.39 61.14
CA SER A 606 -10.21 56.42 62.44
C SER A 606 -10.43 57.73 63.21
N SER A 607 -10.94 58.78 62.58
CA SER A 607 -11.12 60.11 63.17
C SER A 607 -12.59 60.32 63.58
N PRO A 608 -12.90 60.62 64.86
CA PRO A 608 -14.26 61.01 65.23
C PRO A 608 -14.63 62.32 64.53
N SER A 609 -15.73 62.34 63.76
CA SER A 609 -16.17 63.54 63.06
C SER A 609 -16.81 64.58 63.99
N CYS A 610 -17.03 64.24 65.28
CA CYS A 610 -17.51 65.15 66.32
C CYS A 610 -16.92 64.78 67.70
N ALA A 611 -16.50 65.78 68.49
CA ALA A 611 -15.94 65.59 69.83
C ALA A 611 -16.90 64.89 70.81
N ASP A 612 -18.22 65.10 70.69
CA ASP A 612 -19.23 64.52 71.61
C ASP A 612 -19.60 63.06 71.30
N GLN A 613 -19.11 62.47 70.21
CA GLN A 613 -19.28 61.03 69.96
C GLN A 613 -18.37 60.17 70.85
N SER A 614 -17.41 60.78 71.55
CA SER A 614 -16.54 60.11 72.51
C SER A 614 -17.24 59.75 73.83
N GLY A 615 -18.40 60.37 74.14
CA GLY A 615 -19.15 60.17 75.39
C GLY A 615 -20.42 59.34 75.28
N LEU A 616 -20.92 59.06 74.07
CA LEU A 616 -22.10 58.23 73.86
C LEU A 616 -21.70 56.76 73.75
N ALA A 617 -21.97 56.01 74.81
CA ALA A 617 -21.66 54.59 74.91
C ALA A 617 -22.12 53.80 73.68
N GLU A 618 -23.31 54.11 73.13
CA GLU A 618 -23.82 53.39 71.96
C GLU A 618 -23.04 53.68 70.67
N THR A 619 -22.56 54.91 70.47
CA THR A 619 -21.78 55.27 69.26
C THR A 619 -20.36 54.70 69.33
N ALA A 620 -19.72 54.79 70.50
CA ALA A 620 -18.44 54.14 70.75
C ALA A 620 -18.56 52.61 70.61
N GLN A 621 -19.66 52.02 71.07
CA GLN A 621 -19.97 50.61 70.91
C GLN A 621 -20.17 50.26 69.43
N LEU A 622 -20.96 50.99 68.66
CA LEU A 622 -21.11 50.75 67.22
C LEU A 622 -19.82 50.90 66.42
N LYS A 623 -18.99 51.90 66.74
CA LYS A 623 -17.69 52.08 66.08
C LYS A 623 -16.71 50.98 66.45
N SER A 624 -16.70 50.56 67.71
CA SER A 624 -15.91 49.42 68.19
C SER A 624 -16.37 48.12 67.52
N GLN A 625 -17.68 47.90 67.41
CA GLN A 625 -18.26 46.75 66.71
C GLN A 625 -17.92 46.80 65.22
N TYR A 626 -18.13 47.92 64.53
CA TYR A 626 -17.77 48.06 63.12
C TYR A 626 -16.28 47.86 62.87
N SER A 627 -15.39 48.43 63.70
CA SER A 627 -13.94 48.22 63.57
C SER A 627 -13.54 46.76 63.79
N LYS A 628 -14.18 46.08 64.74
CA LYS A 628 -14.03 44.64 64.97
C LYS A 628 -14.52 43.83 63.76
N GLN A 629 -15.70 44.16 63.22
CA GLN A 629 -16.25 43.49 62.04
C GLN A 629 -15.44 43.76 60.76
N SER A 630 -14.97 44.98 60.56
CA SER A 630 -14.11 45.36 59.42
C SER A 630 -12.79 44.59 59.41
N THR A 631 -12.19 44.35 60.57
CA THR A 631 -10.98 43.52 60.69
C THR A 631 -11.25 42.07 60.28
N ASN A 632 -12.41 41.54 60.65
CA ASN A 632 -12.83 40.21 60.26
C ASN A 632 -13.20 40.14 58.76
N TRP A 633 -13.82 41.17 58.18
CA TRP A 633 -14.06 41.27 56.74
C TRP A 633 -12.76 41.36 55.94
N ALA A 634 -11.74 42.06 56.43
CA ALA A 634 -10.42 42.05 55.79
C ALA A 634 -9.80 40.65 55.78
N SER A 635 -9.97 39.89 56.87
CA SER A 635 -9.57 38.47 56.92
C SER A 635 -10.38 37.60 55.95
N ALA A 636 -11.69 37.82 55.87
CA ALA A 636 -12.58 37.13 54.91
C ALA A 636 -12.16 37.40 53.47
N LEU A 637 -11.92 38.67 53.12
CA LEU A 637 -11.47 39.10 51.79
C LEU A 637 -10.15 38.41 51.42
N SER A 638 -9.19 38.36 52.34
CA SER A 638 -7.91 37.69 52.10
C SER A 638 -8.07 36.18 51.87
N LYS A 639 -8.98 35.51 52.58
CA LYS A 639 -9.25 34.08 52.40
C LYS A 639 -9.98 33.81 51.07
N GLU A 640 -10.97 34.63 50.74
CA GLU A 640 -11.70 34.58 49.48
C GLU A 640 -10.77 34.77 48.27
N GLN A 641 -9.89 35.78 48.35
CA GLN A 641 -8.87 36.03 47.32
C GLN A 641 -7.94 34.83 47.15
N LYS A 642 -7.52 34.19 48.26
CA LYS A 642 -6.68 33.00 48.21
C LYS A 642 -7.38 31.84 47.49
N ILE A 643 -8.68 31.63 47.75
CA ILE A 643 -9.48 30.60 47.05
C ILE A 643 -9.56 30.90 45.55
N ILE A 644 -9.77 32.16 45.17
CA ILE A 644 -9.78 32.60 43.76
C ILE A 644 -8.44 32.31 43.11
N ASP A 645 -7.33 32.65 43.77
CA ASP A 645 -5.99 32.45 43.25
C ASP A 645 -5.66 30.95 43.10
N SER A 646 -6.01 30.13 44.09
CA SER A 646 -5.88 28.67 44.02
C SER A 646 -6.75 28.06 42.92
N ASN A 647 -7.98 28.55 42.73
CA ASN A 647 -8.87 28.11 41.65
C ASN A 647 -8.30 28.47 40.27
N LYS A 648 -7.76 29.69 40.11
CA LYS A 648 -7.09 30.13 38.89
C LYS A 648 -5.85 29.29 38.59
N ALA A 649 -5.04 28.98 39.60
CA ALA A 649 -3.86 28.13 39.43
C ALA A 649 -4.23 26.68 39.03
N THR A 650 -5.27 26.12 39.64
CA THR A 650 -5.78 24.77 39.31
C THR A 650 -6.37 24.75 37.90
N SER A 651 -7.19 25.74 37.56
CA SER A 651 -7.76 25.89 36.21
C SER A 651 -6.67 26.05 35.15
N LYS A 652 -5.61 26.83 35.42
CA LYS A 652 -4.47 26.97 34.52
C LYS A 652 -3.71 25.65 34.33
N THR A 653 -3.54 24.87 35.42
CA THR A 653 -2.94 23.53 35.32
C THR A 653 -3.75 22.64 34.38
N PHE A 654 -5.08 22.77 34.40
CA PHE A 654 -5.96 22.05 33.47
C PHE A 654 -5.83 22.54 32.02
N GLU A 655 -5.77 23.86 31.79
CA GLU A 655 -5.53 24.43 30.46
C GLU A 655 -4.19 23.99 29.86
N ASP A 656 -3.11 24.05 30.66
CA ASP A 656 -1.78 23.61 30.25
C ASP A 656 -1.79 22.11 29.92
N TYR A 657 -2.55 21.31 30.67
CA TYR A 657 -2.75 19.88 30.42
C TYR A 657 -3.50 19.63 29.11
N MET A 658 -4.58 20.36 28.85
CA MET A 658 -5.31 20.31 27.58
C MET A 658 -4.47 20.73 26.38
N GLY A 659 -3.65 21.77 26.55
CA GLY A 659 -2.72 22.23 25.52
C GLY A 659 -1.77 21.11 25.08
N LYS A 660 -1.28 20.31 26.03
CA LYS A 660 -0.47 19.11 25.76
C LYS A 660 -1.28 17.98 25.14
N ILE A 661 -2.56 17.84 25.47
CA ILE A 661 -3.39 16.77 24.90
C ILE A 661 -3.71 17.02 23.43
N ASN A 662 -3.93 18.28 23.04
CA ASN A 662 -4.22 18.63 21.64
C ASN A 662 -3.07 18.29 20.68
N THR A 663 -1.82 18.24 21.13
CA THR A 663 -0.69 17.84 20.27
C THR A 663 -0.72 16.35 19.92
N PHE A 664 -1.32 15.50 20.77
CA PHE A 664 -1.45 14.06 20.49
C PHE A 664 -2.44 13.74 19.38
N ILE A 665 -3.44 14.59 19.15
CA ILE A 665 -4.38 14.39 18.03
C ILE A 665 -3.64 14.48 16.71
N GLY A 666 -2.75 15.47 16.57
CA GLY A 666 -1.92 15.63 15.38
C GLY A 666 -1.02 14.40 15.16
N GLY A 667 -0.36 13.89 16.21
CA GLY A 667 0.44 12.67 16.11
C GLY A 667 -0.38 11.44 15.71
N ALA A 668 -1.55 11.24 16.32
CA ALA A 668 -2.45 10.14 15.96
C ALA A 668 -2.98 10.27 14.52
N ASP A 669 -3.27 11.49 14.05
CA ASP A 669 -3.69 11.75 12.67
C ASP A 669 -2.56 11.44 11.67
N THR A 670 -1.31 11.78 11.98
CA THR A 670 -0.15 11.42 11.15
C THR A 670 0.04 9.90 11.07
N ILE A 671 -0.07 9.18 12.19
CA ILE A 671 0.03 7.71 12.20
C ILE A 671 -1.11 7.10 11.37
N MET A 672 -2.35 7.57 11.54
CA MET A 672 -3.49 7.12 10.73
C MET A 672 -3.31 7.43 9.24
N GLN A 673 -2.76 8.59 8.89
CA GLN A 673 -2.47 8.95 7.50
C GLN A 673 -1.45 7.99 6.89
N HIS A 674 -0.36 7.68 7.60
CA HIS A 674 0.63 6.71 7.11
C HIS A 674 0.06 5.29 7.01
N LEU A 675 -0.84 4.91 7.93
CA LEU A 675 -1.59 3.66 7.80
C LEU A 675 -2.51 3.67 6.57
N ASP A 676 -3.24 4.76 6.33
CA ASP A 676 -4.08 4.90 5.13
C ASP A 676 -3.24 4.89 3.84
N GLU A 677 -2.06 5.51 3.83
CA GLU A 677 -1.12 5.48 2.72
C GLU A 677 -0.56 4.06 2.49
N LEU A 678 -0.20 3.35 3.57
CA LEU A 678 0.21 1.95 3.51
C LEU A 678 -0.91 1.11 2.90
N LEU A 679 -2.14 1.26 3.40
CA LEU A 679 -3.32 0.51 2.98
C LEU A 679 -3.72 0.77 1.53
N ASN A 680 -3.76 2.03 1.12
CA ASN A 680 -4.02 2.40 -0.28
C ASN A 680 -2.86 2.00 -1.20
N GLY A 681 -1.65 1.90 -0.65
CA GLY A 681 -0.45 1.46 -1.36
C GLY A 681 -0.39 -0.04 -1.61
N VAL A 682 -1.21 -0.87 -0.97
CA VAL A 682 -1.20 -2.34 -1.19
C VAL A 682 -2.18 -2.83 -2.27
N ASP A 683 -2.57 -1.97 -3.20
CA ASP A 683 -3.22 -2.41 -4.42
C ASP A 683 -2.22 -3.22 -5.28
N CYS A 684 -2.27 -4.54 -5.15
CA CYS A 684 -1.42 -5.44 -5.92
C CYS A 684 -2.01 -5.81 -7.30
N SER A 685 -2.94 -5.02 -7.84
CA SER A 685 -3.40 -5.17 -9.24
C SER A 685 -2.27 -5.02 -10.26
N PHE A 686 -1.18 -4.30 -9.93
CA PHE A 686 0.03 -4.25 -10.75
C PHE A 686 0.59 -5.66 -11.03
N LEU A 687 0.42 -6.60 -10.10
CA LEU A 687 0.88 -7.99 -10.24
C LEU A 687 0.20 -8.63 -11.46
N ALA A 688 -1.11 -8.41 -11.65
CA ALA A 688 -1.84 -8.92 -12.80
C ALA A 688 -1.31 -8.36 -14.13
N GLU A 689 -0.98 -7.06 -14.17
CA GLU A 689 -0.42 -6.40 -15.34
C GLU A 689 1.01 -6.90 -15.65
N SER A 690 1.90 -6.93 -14.66
CA SER A 690 3.27 -7.41 -14.83
C SER A 690 3.30 -8.88 -15.25
N PHE A 691 2.43 -9.74 -14.68
CA PHE A 691 2.29 -11.12 -15.15
C PHE A 691 1.70 -11.22 -16.56
N LYS A 692 0.76 -10.35 -16.94
CA LYS A 692 0.26 -10.28 -18.32
C LYS A 692 1.39 -9.93 -19.29
N ASN A 693 2.30 -9.03 -18.92
CA ASN A 693 3.46 -8.71 -19.76
C ASN A 693 4.41 -9.91 -19.90
N VAL A 694 4.62 -10.68 -18.83
CA VAL A 694 5.38 -11.95 -18.88
C VAL A 694 4.69 -12.95 -19.81
N LEU A 695 3.36 -13.09 -19.72
CA LEU A 695 2.58 -13.92 -20.62
C LEU A 695 2.64 -13.45 -22.06
N ASP A 696 2.59 -12.14 -22.32
CA ASP A 696 2.69 -11.61 -23.67
C ASP A 696 4.08 -11.93 -24.28
N GLY A 697 5.16 -11.74 -23.52
CA GLY A 697 6.51 -12.12 -23.95
C GLY A 697 6.63 -13.61 -24.28
N LEU A 698 6.11 -14.48 -23.41
CA LEU A 698 6.19 -15.94 -23.57
C LEU A 698 5.21 -16.49 -24.61
N CYS A 699 3.92 -16.16 -24.45
CA CYS A 699 2.79 -16.76 -25.16
C CYS A 699 2.48 -16.07 -26.49
N VAL A 700 2.72 -14.77 -26.60
CA VAL A 700 2.40 -14.02 -27.82
C VAL A 700 3.59 -13.94 -28.78
N ILE A 701 4.81 -13.86 -28.26
CA ILE A 701 6.01 -13.69 -29.09
C ILE A 701 6.82 -14.97 -29.19
N PHE A 702 7.27 -15.51 -28.05
CA PHE A 702 8.21 -16.64 -28.05
C PHE A 702 7.60 -17.92 -28.64
N ILE A 703 6.46 -18.39 -28.13
CA ILE A 703 5.87 -19.66 -28.56
C ILE A 703 5.44 -19.65 -30.03
N PRO A 704 4.72 -18.62 -30.54
CA PRO A 704 4.42 -18.54 -31.96
C PRO A 704 5.67 -18.49 -32.83
N GLY A 705 6.74 -17.84 -32.36
CA GLY A 705 8.05 -17.83 -33.01
C GLY A 705 8.66 -19.23 -33.13
N VAL A 706 8.68 -19.99 -32.03
CA VAL A 706 9.20 -21.38 -32.01
C VAL A 706 8.33 -22.31 -32.87
N SER A 707 7.01 -22.20 -32.76
CA SER A 707 6.05 -23.00 -33.54
C SER A 707 6.20 -22.78 -35.06
N ARG A 708 6.19 -21.52 -35.51
CA ARG A 708 6.40 -21.16 -36.94
C ARG A 708 7.75 -21.68 -37.44
N THR A 709 8.79 -21.53 -36.63
CA THR A 709 10.13 -22.02 -36.95
C THR A 709 10.15 -23.55 -37.09
N ALA A 710 9.52 -24.27 -36.15
CA ALA A 710 9.42 -25.74 -36.21
C ALA A 710 8.69 -26.21 -37.46
N ILE A 711 7.57 -25.58 -37.82
CA ILE A 711 6.80 -25.88 -39.04
C ILE A 711 7.65 -25.65 -40.29
N LEU A 712 8.41 -24.55 -40.35
CA LEU A 712 9.29 -24.25 -41.50
C LEU A 712 10.44 -25.25 -41.61
N ILE A 713 11.05 -25.66 -40.49
CA ILE A 713 12.07 -26.72 -40.48
C ILE A 713 11.49 -28.04 -41.00
N ILE A 714 10.27 -28.38 -40.61
CA ILE A 714 9.56 -29.57 -41.12
C ILE A 714 9.37 -29.48 -42.64
N ILE A 715 8.85 -28.35 -43.14
CA ILE A 715 8.63 -28.14 -44.58
C ILE A 715 9.95 -28.25 -45.35
N ILE A 716 11.03 -27.66 -44.81
CA ILE A 716 12.37 -27.73 -45.39
C ILE A 716 12.92 -29.15 -45.37
N GLY A 717 12.80 -29.87 -44.25
CA GLY A 717 13.25 -31.26 -44.13
C GLY A 717 12.53 -32.18 -45.13
N VAL A 718 11.20 -32.06 -45.23
CA VAL A 718 10.40 -32.80 -46.20
C VAL A 718 10.75 -32.41 -47.64
N SER A 719 10.97 -31.13 -47.91
CA SER A 719 11.40 -30.66 -49.23
C SER A 719 12.79 -31.16 -49.60
N MET A 720 13.73 -31.21 -48.65
CA MET A 720 15.06 -31.79 -48.86
C MET A 720 14.98 -33.31 -49.07
N PHE A 721 14.08 -34.01 -48.38
CA PHE A 721 13.83 -35.44 -48.61
C PHE A 721 13.39 -35.70 -50.06
N PHE A 722 12.31 -35.06 -50.50
CA PHE A 722 11.81 -35.24 -51.87
C PHE A 722 12.76 -34.66 -52.93
N GLY A 723 13.41 -33.53 -52.63
CA GLY A 723 14.37 -32.88 -53.49
C GLY A 723 15.61 -33.74 -53.70
N SER A 724 16.07 -34.45 -52.67
CA SER A 724 17.19 -35.39 -52.79
C SER A 724 16.86 -36.55 -53.74
N LEU A 725 15.67 -37.14 -53.60
CA LEU A 725 15.18 -38.21 -54.49
C LEU A 725 15.02 -37.72 -55.93
N ALA A 726 14.46 -36.53 -56.12
CA ALA A 726 14.23 -35.94 -57.43
C ALA A 726 15.56 -35.59 -58.12
N ASN A 727 16.48 -34.91 -57.43
CA ASN A 727 17.80 -34.55 -57.94
C ASN A 727 18.65 -35.78 -58.27
N CYS A 728 18.56 -36.82 -57.44
CA CYS A 728 19.17 -38.12 -57.71
C CYS A 728 18.65 -38.71 -59.03
N CYS A 729 17.32 -38.79 -59.20
CA CYS A 729 16.69 -39.32 -60.41
C CYS A 729 17.09 -38.52 -61.66
N VAL A 730 17.11 -37.18 -61.56
CA VAL A 730 17.55 -36.31 -62.65
C VAL A 730 19.03 -36.56 -62.96
N GLY A 731 19.91 -36.61 -61.96
CA GLY A 731 21.34 -36.88 -62.14
C GLY A 731 21.61 -38.23 -62.83
N LEU A 732 20.96 -39.30 -62.38
CA LEU A 732 21.07 -40.64 -62.98
C LEU A 732 20.55 -40.67 -64.43
N ARG A 733 19.41 -40.04 -64.70
CA ARG A 733 18.84 -39.99 -66.06
C ARG A 733 19.67 -39.12 -66.99
N SER A 734 20.18 -37.98 -66.53
CA SER A 734 21.14 -37.13 -67.25
C SER A 734 22.46 -37.86 -67.53
N TYR A 735 22.96 -38.66 -66.58
CA TYR A 735 24.12 -39.53 -66.81
C TYR A 735 23.86 -40.49 -67.97
N ARG A 736 22.74 -41.21 -67.93
CA ARG A 736 22.38 -42.18 -68.95
C ARG A 736 22.17 -41.54 -70.32
N ILE A 737 21.52 -40.38 -70.40
CA ILE A 737 21.31 -39.64 -71.65
C ILE A 737 22.65 -39.15 -72.22
N SER A 738 23.57 -38.69 -71.36
CA SER A 738 24.91 -38.28 -71.78
C SER A 738 25.73 -39.45 -72.36
N THR A 739 25.49 -40.68 -71.91
CA THR A 739 26.23 -41.87 -72.36
C THR A 739 25.56 -42.58 -73.53
N TYR A 740 24.22 -42.65 -73.57
CA TYR A 740 23.46 -43.48 -74.52
C TYR A 740 22.53 -42.71 -75.47
N GLY A 741 22.37 -41.39 -75.28
CA GLY A 741 21.48 -40.55 -76.09
C GLY A 741 19.97 -40.74 -75.83
N PHE A 742 19.13 -39.94 -76.48
CA PHE A 742 17.66 -40.05 -76.42
C PHE A 742 17.11 -41.04 -77.45
N LYS A 743 15.90 -41.58 -77.19
CA LYS A 743 15.13 -42.39 -78.16
C LYS A 743 14.60 -41.59 -79.36
N ASP A 744 14.85 -40.29 -79.44
CA ASP A 744 14.33 -39.46 -80.52
C ASP A 744 14.69 -40.05 -81.87
N GLY A 745 13.64 -40.28 -82.66
CA GLY A 745 13.60 -41.21 -83.77
C GLY A 745 14.78 -41.06 -84.71
N GLU A 746 15.21 -42.21 -85.23
CA GLU A 746 15.97 -42.28 -86.47
C GLU A 746 15.46 -41.23 -87.46
N ASN A 747 16.22 -40.15 -87.64
CA ASN A 747 16.41 -39.66 -88.99
C ASN A 747 17.11 -40.82 -89.71
N GLN A 748 16.35 -41.64 -90.41
CA GLN A 748 16.80 -42.75 -91.28
C GLN A 748 17.76 -42.29 -92.42
N GLY A 749 18.41 -41.13 -92.32
CA GLY A 749 19.27 -40.56 -93.35
C GLY A 749 20.75 -40.40 -92.98
N SER A 750 21.17 -40.64 -91.73
CA SER A 750 22.58 -40.46 -91.34
C SER A 750 23.37 -41.77 -91.51
N LYS A 751 23.82 -42.03 -92.74
CA LYS A 751 24.88 -43.03 -93.03
C LYS A 751 26.13 -42.68 -92.23
N ILE A 752 26.32 -43.33 -91.08
CA ILE A 752 27.62 -43.41 -90.43
C ILE A 752 28.44 -44.43 -91.22
N ALA A 753 29.48 -43.94 -91.89
CA ALA A 753 30.47 -44.75 -92.58
C ALA A 753 31.17 -45.68 -91.57
N PRO A 754 31.44 -46.95 -91.94
CA PRO A 754 32.24 -47.83 -91.09
C PRO A 754 33.67 -47.31 -91.05
N LYS A 755 34.16 -46.98 -89.85
CA LYS A 755 35.59 -46.92 -89.56
C LYS A 755 35.98 -48.28 -89.01
N ASP A 756 36.60 -49.09 -89.87
CA ASP A 756 37.69 -49.99 -89.51
C ASP A 756 38.42 -50.43 -90.79
N PRO A 757 39.71 -50.07 -90.94
CA PRO A 757 40.61 -50.76 -91.83
C PRO A 757 41.77 -51.34 -91.00
N GLU A 758 41.58 -52.44 -90.28
CA GLU A 758 42.71 -53.21 -89.73
C GLU A 758 42.26 -54.59 -89.22
N THR A 759 41.98 -55.52 -90.12
CA THR A 759 42.18 -56.98 -89.91
C THR A 759 41.95 -57.73 -91.22
N GLN A 760 42.86 -57.54 -92.19
CA GLN A 760 43.14 -58.55 -93.21
C GLN A 760 44.65 -58.64 -93.38
N GLY A 761 45.23 -59.78 -93.01
CA GLY A 761 46.60 -60.13 -93.36
C GLY A 761 47.37 -60.83 -92.25
N MET A 762 47.19 -62.14 -92.11
CA MET A 762 48.28 -63.12 -92.12
C MET A 762 47.73 -64.55 -91.93
N ASN A 763 47.61 -65.26 -93.05
CA ASN A 763 47.68 -66.70 -93.15
C ASN A 763 48.33 -67.01 -94.52
N GLN A 764 49.66 -66.94 -94.56
CA GLN A 764 50.59 -67.85 -95.24
C GLN A 764 52.02 -67.37 -95.05
#